data_AF-A0A803Y4K3-F1
#
_entry.id   AF-A0A803Y4K3-F1
#
_cell.length_a   1.000
_cell.length_b   1.000
_cell.length_c   1.000
_cell.angle_alpha   90.00
_cell.angle_beta   90.00
_cell.angle_gamma   90.00
#
_symmetry.space_group_name_H-M   'P 1'
#
loop_
_entity.id
_entity.type
_entity.pdbx_description
1 polymer ?
#
loop_
_entity_poly.entity_id
_entity_poly.type
_entity_poly.pdbx_seq_one_letter_code
_entity_poly.pdbx_strand_id
1 'polypeptide(L)'
;MQMIRRRRLARLAGGPSSQPSTPLTSPQRETPPGPPAAAPTPGPSHSLGLNVHSMTPATSPIGASGVAHRSQSSEGVSSLSSSPSNSLETQSQSLSRSQSMDIDSVSCEKSMSQVDVDSGIENMEVDENDRREKRSLTDKEPLSGSEVSEEQALQLVCKIFRVSWKDRDRDVIFLNSLSAQFKQNPKEVFSDFKDLIGQILMEVLMMSTQSRDENPFASLTATSQPIAATARSPDRSLILNTGSNPGTSPMFCNVGSFGSSSLSSLGPGSGSSSVCDSCSDHFTIENCKETEMLNYLIECFDRVGIEERKAPKMCSQPTVSQLLSNIRSQCISHAALVLQGSLTQPRSLQQQSLLVPYMLCRNLPFGFIQELVRTTYQDEEVFKQIFIPILQGLAIASKECSLDSDNFKYPLMALCELCEIKFGKTHPMCSLVVSLPLWLPKSLSTGAGRELQRLSYLGAFFSLSVFAEDDNKVVEKYFSGPAITLENTRVVSQSLQHYLELARQELFKILHSILLNGETREAALSYMAAVVNTNMKKAQMQTDDRLVSTDGFMLNFLWVLQQLSMKIKLETVDPMYIFHPRCRIDLPTDETRVKATMEDVTAWIAELCRDPSPFSDPKFPTECFFLTLHAHHLSILPSCRRYIRRLRAIRELNRTVEDLKNNESQWKDSPLATRHREMLKRCKTQLKKLVRCKACADAGLLDENFLRRCLNFYGMVIQLMLRILDPAYPNIKLPLTLEVPKVFAALPEFYVEDVAEFLFFIVHYFVVVMLFNNF
;
A
#
# COMPACT_ATOMS: atom_id res chain seq x y z
N MET A 1 -12.82 8.65 -37.07
CA MET A 1 -14.15 8.02 -36.95
C MET A 1 -14.40 6.88 -37.94
N GLN A 2 -14.84 7.12 -39.19
CA GLN A 2 -15.26 6.01 -40.10
C GLN A 2 -14.14 4.99 -40.43
N MET A 3 -12.89 5.44 -40.58
CA MET A 3 -11.75 4.58 -40.96
C MET A 3 -11.43 3.50 -39.91
N ILE A 4 -11.46 3.85 -38.62
CA ILE A 4 -11.21 2.93 -37.50
C ILE A 4 -12.34 1.89 -37.42
N ARG A 5 -13.60 2.31 -37.62
CA ARG A 5 -14.76 1.40 -37.68
C ARG A 5 -14.66 0.43 -38.88
N ARG A 6 -14.20 0.89 -40.05
CA ARG A 6 -13.92 0.02 -41.22
C ARG A 6 -12.82 -1.00 -40.92
N ARG A 7 -11.70 -0.60 -40.29
CA ARG A 7 -10.61 -1.53 -39.91
C ARG A 7 -11.09 -2.61 -38.93
N ARG A 8 -11.95 -2.26 -37.95
CA ARG A 8 -12.55 -3.24 -37.03
C ARG A 8 -13.51 -4.22 -37.72
N LEU A 9 -14.26 -3.78 -38.74
CA LEU A 9 -15.14 -4.66 -39.53
C LEU A 9 -14.36 -5.59 -40.48
N ALA A 10 -13.28 -5.10 -41.10
CA ALA A 10 -12.42 -5.92 -41.97
C ALA A 10 -11.76 -7.10 -41.22
N ARG A 11 -11.37 -6.89 -39.95
CA ARG A 11 -10.80 -7.95 -39.09
C ARG A 11 -11.78 -9.08 -38.73
N LEU A 12 -13.10 -8.90 -38.91
CA LEU A 12 -14.11 -9.92 -38.62
C LEU A 12 -14.43 -10.83 -39.83
N ALA A 13 -13.96 -10.49 -41.02
CA ALA A 13 -14.30 -11.20 -42.27
C ALA A 13 -13.21 -12.16 -42.78
N GLY A 14 -12.06 -12.24 -42.09
CA GLY A 14 -10.91 -13.03 -42.52
C GLY A 14 -10.76 -14.37 -41.78
N GLY A 15 -11.40 -15.43 -42.29
CA GLY A 15 -11.13 -16.82 -41.93
C GLY A 15 -10.84 -17.63 -43.21
N PRO A 16 -9.81 -18.50 -43.26
CA PRO A 16 -9.29 -18.98 -44.54
C PRO A 16 -10.09 -20.16 -45.13
N SER A 17 -10.36 -20.09 -46.43
CA SER A 17 -10.82 -21.23 -47.24
C SER A 17 -9.83 -21.54 -48.36
N SER A 18 -8.94 -22.52 -48.15
CA SER A 18 -8.24 -23.23 -49.23
C SER A 18 -7.66 -24.56 -48.72
N GLN A 19 -8.03 -25.66 -49.38
CA GLN A 19 -7.38 -26.96 -49.21
C GLN A 19 -6.02 -26.99 -49.93
N PRO A 20 -5.15 -27.93 -49.57
CA PRO A 20 -4.31 -28.62 -50.54
C PRO A 20 -4.57 -30.13 -50.57
N SER A 21 -4.24 -30.72 -51.73
CA SER A 21 -4.47 -32.12 -52.12
C SER A 21 -3.49 -33.13 -51.50
N THR A 22 -3.95 -34.38 -51.39
CA THR A 22 -3.10 -35.56 -51.15
C THR A 22 -2.24 -35.90 -52.37
N PRO A 23 -1.16 -36.68 -52.17
CA PRO A 23 -1.13 -38.00 -52.81
C PRO A 23 -0.64 -39.14 -51.89
N LEU A 24 -0.93 -40.38 -52.28
CA LEU A 24 -0.45 -41.60 -51.63
C LEU A 24 1.03 -41.87 -51.97
N THR A 25 1.75 -42.64 -51.14
CA THR A 25 2.16 -44.04 -51.39
C THR A 25 3.16 -44.50 -50.30
N SER A 26 3.07 -45.77 -49.87
CA SER A 26 3.96 -46.46 -48.90
C SER A 26 5.04 -47.29 -49.70
N PRO A 27 5.95 -48.15 -49.15
CA PRO A 27 5.89 -48.87 -47.88
C PRO A 27 7.24 -49.20 -47.16
N GLN A 28 7.13 -50.10 -46.17
CA GLN A 28 8.15 -51.03 -45.63
C GLN A 28 9.27 -50.52 -44.71
N ARG A 29 9.25 -51.07 -43.48
CA ARG A 29 10.44 -51.44 -42.70
C ARG A 29 10.21 -52.82 -42.08
N GLU A 30 11.24 -53.65 -42.04
CA GLU A 30 11.18 -55.05 -41.63
C GLU A 30 11.21 -55.26 -40.10
N THR A 31 10.98 -56.52 -39.71
CA THR A 31 10.68 -57.12 -38.39
C THR A 31 11.94 -57.66 -37.67
N PRO A 32 11.89 -58.56 -36.65
CA PRO A 32 11.37 -58.49 -35.26
C PRO A 32 12.47 -58.99 -34.25
N PRO A 33 12.30 -59.93 -33.28
CA PRO A 33 11.28 -60.23 -32.23
C PRO A 33 11.83 -60.34 -30.78
N GLY A 34 10.98 -60.50 -29.74
CA GLY A 34 11.40 -61.05 -28.41
C GLY A 34 10.48 -60.81 -27.18
N PRO A 35 9.69 -61.80 -26.70
CA PRO A 35 8.75 -61.72 -25.55
C PRO A 35 9.14 -62.72 -24.40
N PRO A 36 8.27 -63.24 -23.49
CA PRO A 36 6.93 -62.87 -22.96
C PRO A 36 6.97 -62.60 -21.41
N ALA A 37 5.94 -62.32 -20.61
CA ALA A 37 4.50 -62.67 -20.53
C ALA A 37 3.78 -61.68 -19.54
N ALA A 38 2.52 -61.76 -19.06
CA ALA A 38 1.37 -62.69 -19.20
C ALA A 38 0.03 -61.89 -19.06
N ALA A 39 -1.06 -62.50 -18.55
CA ALA A 39 -2.38 -61.86 -18.27
C ALA A 39 -3.11 -62.57 -17.07
N PRO A 40 -4.31 -62.13 -16.58
CA PRO A 40 -5.59 -62.25 -17.31
C PRO A 40 -6.64 -61.11 -17.12
N THR A 41 -7.77 -61.22 -17.86
CA THR A 41 -8.96 -60.34 -17.97
C THR A 41 -10.19 -60.94 -17.20
N PRO A 42 -11.49 -60.51 -17.30
CA PRO A 42 -12.13 -59.41 -18.07
C PRO A 42 -13.29 -58.57 -17.41
N GLY A 43 -13.63 -57.44 -18.06
CA GLY A 43 -15.01 -56.90 -18.20
C GLY A 43 -15.49 -55.76 -17.26
N PRO A 44 -16.58 -55.02 -17.60
CA PRO A 44 -17.00 -54.53 -18.92
C PRO A 44 -17.15 -52.98 -18.98
N SER A 45 -17.32 -52.43 -20.18
CA SER A 45 -17.35 -50.99 -20.47
C SER A 45 -18.75 -50.36 -20.45
N HIS A 46 -18.90 -49.16 -19.85
CA HIS A 46 -19.95 -48.20 -20.23
C HIS A 46 -19.42 -46.75 -20.15
N SER A 47 -19.49 -46.04 -21.29
CA SER A 47 -19.10 -44.64 -21.44
C SER A 47 -20.31 -43.77 -21.74
N LEU A 48 -20.57 -42.75 -20.93
CA LEU A 48 -21.51 -41.67 -21.23
C LEU A 48 -20.86 -40.32 -20.93
N GLY A 49 -20.38 -39.65 -21.97
CA GLY A 49 -20.00 -38.25 -21.92
C GLY A 49 -21.18 -37.36 -22.27
N LEU A 50 -21.38 -36.26 -21.54
CA LEU A 50 -22.34 -35.22 -21.88
C LEU A 50 -21.62 -33.88 -22.05
N ASN A 51 -21.59 -33.42 -23.29
CA ASN A 51 -21.02 -32.14 -23.70
C ASN A 51 -22.17 -31.11 -23.83
N VAL A 52 -22.07 -29.96 -23.18
CA VAL A 52 -23.17 -28.97 -23.13
C VAL A 52 -22.92 -27.85 -24.13
N HIS A 53 -23.59 -27.90 -25.28
CA HIS A 53 -23.66 -26.78 -26.22
C HIS A 53 -24.68 -25.72 -25.78
N SER A 54 -24.27 -24.45 -25.86
CA SER A 54 -25.13 -23.29 -25.67
C SER A 54 -25.92 -22.96 -26.94
N MET A 55 -27.25 -23.07 -26.87
CA MET A 55 -28.16 -22.74 -27.97
C MET A 55 -28.46 -21.23 -28.03
N THR A 56 -28.41 -20.67 -29.23
CA THR A 56 -29.04 -19.39 -29.60
C THR A 56 -30.08 -19.65 -30.69
N PRO A 57 -31.29 -19.05 -30.63
CA PRO A 57 -32.23 -19.08 -31.74
C PRO A 57 -32.21 -17.75 -32.51
N ALA A 58 -32.08 -17.85 -33.84
CA ALA A 58 -32.36 -16.78 -34.78
C ALA A 58 -33.42 -17.28 -35.77
N THR A 59 -34.50 -16.52 -35.96
CA THR A 59 -35.51 -16.76 -37.01
C THR A 59 -36.11 -15.45 -37.50
N SER A 60 -36.01 -15.21 -38.81
CA SER A 60 -36.70 -14.14 -39.54
C SER A 60 -38.11 -14.57 -39.94
N PRO A 61 -38.96 -13.65 -40.44
CA PRO A 61 -40.06 -14.05 -41.32
C PRO A 61 -40.10 -13.30 -42.67
N ILE A 62 -40.62 -14.04 -43.66
CA ILE A 62 -41.08 -13.61 -44.99
C ILE A 62 -42.40 -14.38 -45.21
N GLY A 63 -43.47 -13.83 -45.80
CA GLY A 63 -43.66 -12.48 -46.33
C GLY A 63 -44.59 -12.55 -47.55
N ALA A 64 -45.89 -12.29 -47.35
CA ALA A 64 -46.94 -12.53 -48.36
C ALA A 64 -47.99 -11.40 -48.37
N SER A 65 -48.69 -11.28 -49.51
CA SER A 65 -49.34 -10.05 -49.98
C SER A 65 -50.80 -9.82 -49.50
N GLY A 66 -51.21 -8.55 -49.49
CA GLY A 66 -52.61 -8.09 -49.40
C GLY A 66 -52.71 -6.61 -49.79
N VAL A 67 -53.68 -6.24 -50.64
CA VAL A 67 -53.70 -4.95 -51.36
C VAL A 67 -54.84 -4.03 -50.92
N ALA A 68 -54.52 -2.73 -50.78
CA ALA A 68 -55.37 -1.53 -50.81
C ALA A 68 -56.61 -1.42 -49.89
N HIS A 69 -56.66 -0.33 -49.11
CA HIS A 69 -57.52 0.80 -49.47
C HIS A 69 -57.03 2.15 -48.91
N ARG A 70 -57.42 3.23 -49.58
CA ARG A 70 -57.00 4.63 -49.43
C ARG A 70 -57.97 5.42 -48.53
N SER A 71 -57.45 6.30 -47.67
CA SER A 71 -58.13 7.53 -47.19
C SER A 71 -57.13 8.51 -46.53
N GLN A 72 -57.49 9.81 -46.46
CA GLN A 72 -56.58 10.94 -46.19
C GLN A 72 -56.99 11.74 -44.94
N SER A 73 -56.01 12.22 -44.16
CA SER A 73 -56.00 13.48 -43.37
C SER A 73 -54.64 13.57 -42.61
N SER A 74 -53.76 14.57 -42.81
CA SER A 74 -53.77 15.90 -42.15
C SER A 74 -53.97 15.79 -40.63
N GLU A 75 -53.12 16.26 -39.71
CA GLU A 75 -52.13 17.36 -39.69
C GLU A 75 -51.11 17.13 -38.53
N GLY A 76 -50.13 18.04 -38.33
CA GLY A 76 -49.51 18.23 -37.00
C GLY A 76 -48.01 17.97 -36.86
N VAL A 77 -47.21 18.99 -37.14
CA VAL A 77 -45.80 19.09 -36.70
C VAL A 77 -45.68 19.27 -35.19
N SER A 78 -44.63 18.71 -34.55
CA SER A 78 -43.60 19.50 -33.83
C SER A 78 -42.54 18.65 -33.13
N SER A 79 -41.32 19.17 -33.14
CA SER A 79 -40.12 18.65 -32.47
C SER A 79 -39.92 19.34 -31.10
N LEU A 80 -38.75 19.10 -30.48
CA LEU A 80 -38.18 19.80 -29.29
C LEU A 80 -38.75 19.27 -27.96
N SER A 81 -37.96 18.84 -26.95
CA SER A 81 -36.70 19.34 -26.36
C SER A 81 -36.86 20.63 -25.56
N SER A 82 -36.87 20.53 -24.23
CA SER A 82 -36.69 21.68 -23.34
C SER A 82 -36.19 21.25 -21.95
N SER A 83 -35.09 21.85 -21.53
CA SER A 83 -34.75 22.05 -20.12
C SER A 83 -35.72 23.06 -19.51
N PRO A 84 -35.97 23.06 -18.19
CA PRO A 84 -36.48 24.22 -17.49
C PRO A 84 -35.34 25.03 -16.87
N SER A 85 -35.32 26.32 -17.17
CA SER A 85 -34.74 27.34 -16.32
C SER A 85 -35.75 28.48 -16.28
N ASN A 86 -36.12 28.92 -15.09
CA ASN A 86 -36.82 30.19 -14.92
C ASN A 86 -36.37 30.79 -13.58
N SER A 87 -35.78 31.97 -13.67
CA SER A 87 -35.36 32.76 -12.52
C SER A 87 -36.55 33.55 -11.97
N LEU A 88 -36.54 33.80 -10.66
CA LEU A 88 -37.24 34.94 -10.07
C LEU A 88 -36.25 35.64 -9.14
N GLU A 89 -36.04 36.93 -9.37
CA GLU A 89 -35.04 37.72 -8.68
C GLU A 89 -35.56 38.19 -7.32
N THR A 90 -34.71 38.14 -6.28
CA THR A 90 -34.69 39.23 -5.30
C THR A 90 -33.28 39.38 -4.75
N GLN A 91 -32.85 40.62 -4.55
CA GLN A 91 -31.46 41.00 -4.39
C GLN A 91 -30.93 40.79 -2.96
N SER A 92 -29.67 40.38 -2.84
CA SER A 92 -28.69 41.09 -1.99
C SER A 92 -27.27 40.65 -2.32
N GLN A 93 -26.32 41.59 -2.20
CA GLN A 93 -24.99 41.49 -2.77
C GLN A 93 -23.96 41.06 -1.72
N SER A 94 -22.97 40.27 -2.12
CA SER A 94 -21.56 40.58 -1.83
C SER A 94 -20.65 39.88 -2.84
N LEU A 95 -19.54 40.54 -3.17
CA LEU A 95 -18.81 40.32 -4.41
C LEU A 95 -17.64 39.35 -4.24
N SER A 96 -17.55 38.41 -5.18
CA SER A 96 -16.31 37.72 -5.53
C SER A 96 -15.39 38.65 -6.33
N ARG A 97 -14.08 38.56 -6.10
CA ARG A 97 -13.10 38.68 -7.19
C ARG A 97 -11.79 37.98 -6.87
N SER A 98 -11.60 36.83 -7.49
CA SER A 98 -10.29 36.23 -7.75
C SER A 98 -9.60 37.00 -8.88
N GLN A 99 -8.27 37.18 -8.77
CA GLN A 99 -7.39 37.42 -9.90
C GLN A 99 -6.11 36.60 -9.74
N SER A 100 -5.87 35.73 -10.72
CA SER A 100 -4.59 35.09 -11.00
C SER A 100 -3.60 36.10 -11.57
N MET A 101 -2.31 35.91 -11.31
CA MET A 101 -1.24 36.21 -12.28
C MET A 101 -0.06 35.26 -12.09
N ASP A 102 0.66 35.07 -13.17
CA ASP A 102 1.71 34.08 -13.39
C ASP A 102 3.03 34.43 -12.67
N ILE A 103 3.90 33.43 -12.50
CA ILE A 103 5.29 33.64 -12.08
C ILE A 103 6.19 32.88 -13.05
N ASP A 104 6.90 33.64 -13.87
CA ASP A 104 8.09 33.18 -14.57
C ASP A 104 9.35 33.62 -13.80
N SER A 105 10.45 32.91 -14.03
CA SER A 105 11.70 33.06 -13.26
C SER A 105 12.50 34.33 -13.55
N VAL A 106 13.32 34.81 -12.59
CA VAL A 106 14.79 35.08 -12.67
C VAL A 106 15.27 35.92 -11.46
N SER A 107 16.59 35.95 -11.27
CA SER A 107 17.38 36.29 -10.07
C SER A 107 17.69 37.77 -9.77
N CYS A 108 18.06 37.99 -8.50
CA CYS A 108 19.11 38.89 -7.98
C CYS A 108 18.83 40.34 -7.50
N GLU A 109 19.39 40.57 -6.30
CA GLU A 109 20.04 41.78 -5.74
C GLU A 109 19.27 43.03 -5.24
N LYS A 110 19.62 43.37 -3.98
CA LYS A 110 19.59 44.64 -3.23
C LYS A 110 19.13 45.91 -3.96
N SER A 111 18.25 46.69 -3.31
CA SER A 111 18.66 47.92 -2.56
C SER A 111 17.53 48.61 -1.78
N MET A 112 17.93 49.42 -0.78
CA MET A 112 17.16 50.06 0.30
C MET A 112 16.19 51.20 -0.09
N SER A 113 15.10 51.37 0.70
CA SER A 113 14.72 52.60 1.44
C SER A 113 13.36 52.36 2.15
N GLN A 114 13.28 52.16 3.47
CA GLN A 114 13.33 53.17 4.56
C GLN A 114 12.15 54.17 4.57
N VAL A 115 11.14 53.91 5.44
CA VAL A 115 10.52 54.88 6.39
C VAL A 115 10.01 54.08 7.60
N ASP A 116 10.25 54.59 8.80
CA ASP A 116 9.99 53.96 10.11
C ASP A 116 8.57 54.18 10.66
N VAL A 117 8.08 53.28 11.53
CA VAL A 117 7.42 53.61 12.82
C VAL A 117 7.73 52.51 13.85
N ASP A 118 8.02 52.94 15.08
CA ASP A 118 8.65 52.21 16.17
C ASP A 118 7.66 51.49 17.14
N SER A 119 8.20 50.68 18.06
CA SER A 119 7.63 49.98 19.25
C SER A 119 7.61 48.44 19.14
N GLY A 120 8.29 47.66 19.99
CA GLY A 120 9.21 47.97 21.09
C GLY A 120 9.43 46.74 22.01
N ILE A 121 10.46 46.75 22.86
CA ILE A 121 10.89 45.69 23.81
C ILE A 121 11.52 44.45 23.12
N GLU A 122 12.85 44.40 22.98
CA GLU A 122 13.93 44.17 23.98
C GLU A 122 14.23 42.68 24.25
N ASN A 123 15.18 42.14 23.48
CA ASN A 123 16.08 41.07 23.93
C ASN A 123 17.45 41.72 24.15
N MET A 124 17.93 41.73 25.39
CA MET A 124 19.18 42.39 25.77
C MET A 124 20.32 41.36 25.82
N GLU A 125 21.08 41.25 24.73
CA GLU A 125 22.43 40.68 24.75
C GLU A 125 23.44 41.83 24.89
N VAL A 126 24.39 41.72 25.82
CA VAL A 126 25.61 42.53 25.80
C VAL A 126 26.77 41.75 26.40
N ASP A 127 27.87 41.69 25.66
CA ASP A 127 29.13 41.09 26.10
C ASP A 127 29.78 41.88 27.25
N GLU A 128 30.46 41.14 28.13
CA GLU A 128 31.31 41.63 29.20
C GLU A 128 32.64 42.20 28.66
N ASN A 129 33.05 43.38 29.14
CA ASN A 129 34.40 43.53 29.71
C ASN A 129 34.66 44.88 30.41
N ASP A 130 35.11 44.75 31.67
CA ASP A 130 36.17 45.53 32.33
C ASP A 130 36.04 47.06 32.49
N ARG A 131 35.81 47.51 33.73
CA ARG A 131 36.87 48.20 34.54
C ARG A 131 36.51 48.48 36.01
N ARG A 132 37.43 48.03 36.87
CA ARG A 132 37.61 48.24 38.34
C ARG A 132 37.12 49.58 38.95
N GLU A 133 36.57 49.48 40.17
CA GLU A 133 37.13 50.23 41.33
C GLU A 133 36.92 49.53 42.69
N LYS A 134 37.61 49.97 43.75
CA LYS A 134 37.91 49.20 44.97
C LYS A 134 37.08 49.57 46.21
N ARG A 135 36.71 48.56 47.03
CA ARG A 135 36.65 48.46 48.52
C ARG A 135 35.71 47.29 48.92
N SER A 136 35.90 46.49 49.98
CA SER A 136 37.08 46.08 50.77
C SER A 136 36.68 44.94 51.73
N LEU A 137 37.40 43.81 51.71
CA LEU A 137 37.55 42.79 52.80
C LEU A 137 36.27 42.27 53.50
N THR A 138 35.87 41.01 53.33
CA THR A 138 36.38 39.88 54.16
C THR A 138 35.93 38.52 53.59
N ASP A 139 36.63 37.45 53.98
CA ASP A 139 36.68 36.16 53.27
C ASP A 139 35.39 35.34 53.28
N LYS A 140 34.99 34.86 52.08
CA LYS A 140 34.48 33.49 51.86
C LYS A 140 34.96 32.97 50.50
N GLU A 141 35.29 31.68 50.46
CA GLU A 141 35.87 30.97 49.32
C GLU A 141 34.95 30.94 48.09
N PRO A 142 35.50 30.79 46.87
CA PRO A 142 34.69 30.58 45.67
C PRO A 142 33.99 29.22 45.76
N LEU A 143 32.67 29.22 45.55
CA LEU A 143 31.90 27.98 45.41
C LEU A 143 32.37 27.22 44.16
N SER A 144 33.12 26.14 44.39
CA SER A 144 33.41 25.11 43.40
C SER A 144 32.14 24.74 42.64
N GLY A 145 32.26 24.56 41.32
CA GLY A 145 31.21 23.91 40.54
C GLY A 145 30.87 22.57 41.20
N SER A 146 29.60 22.35 41.51
CA SER A 146 29.16 21.12 42.17
C SER A 146 29.21 19.97 41.17
N GLU A 147 30.34 19.26 41.15
CA GLU A 147 30.39 17.90 40.63
C GLU A 147 29.34 17.05 41.36
N VAL A 148 28.56 16.28 40.60
CA VAL A 148 27.56 15.37 41.16
C VAL A 148 28.29 14.24 41.89
N SER A 149 27.97 14.08 43.17
CA SER A 149 28.56 13.05 44.02
C SER A 149 28.17 11.66 43.52
N GLU A 150 29.08 10.69 43.68
CA GLU A 150 28.85 9.28 43.38
C GLU A 150 27.57 8.74 44.05
N GLU A 151 27.26 9.20 45.27
CA GLU A 151 26.04 8.79 45.97
C GLU A 151 24.76 9.34 45.32
N GLN A 152 24.81 10.53 44.69
CA GLN A 152 23.69 11.06 43.89
C GLN A 152 23.50 10.28 42.59
N ALA A 153 24.59 9.85 41.96
CA ALA A 153 24.56 8.97 40.79
C ALA A 153 23.96 7.59 41.13
N LEU A 154 24.34 6.99 42.26
CA LEU A 154 23.75 5.73 42.74
C LEU A 154 22.26 5.87 43.08
N GLN A 155 21.84 6.97 43.72
CA GLN A 155 20.42 7.25 43.97
C GLN A 155 19.62 7.38 42.66
N LEU A 156 20.21 8.00 41.63
CA LEU A 156 19.60 8.12 40.31
C LEU A 156 19.43 6.76 39.61
N VAL A 157 20.44 5.88 39.70
CA VAL A 157 20.36 4.48 39.22
C VAL A 157 19.24 3.72 39.94
N CYS A 158 19.20 3.75 41.28
CA CYS A 158 18.13 3.14 42.07
C CYS A 158 16.74 3.63 41.65
N LYS A 159 16.58 4.94 41.44
CA LYS A 159 15.33 5.58 41.05
C LYS A 159 14.85 5.17 39.65
N ILE A 160 15.76 5.08 38.67
CA ILE A 160 15.40 4.72 37.28
C ILE A 160 15.04 3.24 37.15
N PHE A 161 15.77 2.35 37.83
CA PHE A 161 15.47 0.91 37.82
C PHE A 161 14.41 0.51 38.85
N ARG A 162 14.03 1.40 39.77
CA ARG A 162 13.20 1.09 40.95
C ARG A 162 13.78 -0.11 41.73
N VAL A 163 15.07 -0.03 42.05
CA VAL A 163 15.80 -1.06 42.82
C VAL A 163 16.38 -0.50 44.12
N SER A 164 16.58 -1.37 45.10
CA SER A 164 17.27 -1.07 46.35
C SER A 164 18.09 -2.28 46.81
N TRP A 165 19.24 -2.00 47.41
CA TRP A 165 20.08 -2.99 48.11
C TRP A 165 20.32 -2.62 49.58
N LYS A 166 19.80 -1.47 50.03
CA LYS A 166 19.85 -0.99 51.42
C LYS A 166 18.59 -1.44 52.18
N ASP A 167 17.42 -0.97 51.73
CA ASP A 167 16.12 -1.17 52.41
C ASP A 167 15.12 -1.95 51.55
N ARG A 168 14.22 -2.70 52.19
CA ARG A 168 13.10 -3.39 51.53
C ARG A 168 11.85 -2.52 51.58
N ASP A 169 11.31 -2.18 50.41
CA ASP A 169 10.10 -1.38 50.25
C ASP A 169 9.12 -2.07 49.26
N ARG A 170 7.84 -1.66 49.23
CA ARG A 170 6.81 -2.27 48.37
C ARG A 170 6.93 -1.86 46.90
N ASP A 171 7.42 -0.64 46.65
CA ASP A 171 7.45 0.01 45.33
C ASP A 171 8.80 -0.14 44.60
N VAL A 172 9.69 -0.99 45.13
CA VAL A 172 11.11 -1.10 44.77
C VAL A 172 11.57 -2.57 44.85
N ILE A 173 12.27 -3.07 43.83
CA ILE A 173 12.83 -4.44 43.81
C ILE A 173 14.06 -4.50 44.74
N PHE A 174 14.07 -5.44 45.68
CA PHE A 174 15.22 -5.67 46.54
C PHE A 174 16.22 -6.66 45.95
N LEU A 175 17.45 -6.20 45.69
CA LEU A 175 18.53 -7.00 45.09
C LEU A 175 19.31 -7.74 46.18
N ASN A 176 19.07 -9.04 46.32
CA ASN A 176 19.66 -9.84 47.40
C ASN A 176 21.15 -10.08 47.19
N SER A 177 21.57 -10.31 45.94
CA SER A 177 22.95 -10.64 45.57
C SER A 177 23.83 -9.38 45.67
N LEU A 178 23.38 -8.27 45.08
CA LEU A 178 24.02 -6.97 45.24
C LEU A 178 24.11 -6.55 46.72
N SER A 179 23.04 -6.72 47.51
CA SER A 179 23.05 -6.39 48.95
C SER A 179 24.07 -7.22 49.74
N ALA A 180 24.31 -8.48 49.35
CA ALA A 180 25.33 -9.32 49.97
C ALA A 180 26.76 -8.85 49.61
N GLN A 181 27.00 -8.48 48.35
CA GLN A 181 28.30 -7.97 47.89
C GLN A 181 28.66 -6.63 48.53
N PHE A 182 27.71 -5.68 48.56
CA PHE A 182 27.88 -4.38 49.25
C PHE A 182 28.11 -4.53 50.76
N LYS A 183 27.68 -5.64 51.39
CA LYS A 183 27.97 -5.97 52.80
C LYS A 183 29.34 -6.61 53.02
N GLN A 184 29.94 -7.21 51.99
CA GLN A 184 31.29 -7.78 52.08
C GLN A 184 32.35 -6.70 51.84
N ASN A 185 32.42 -6.13 50.64
CA ASN A 185 33.42 -5.12 50.26
C ASN A 185 32.79 -4.02 49.37
N PRO A 186 32.35 -2.88 49.94
CA PRO A 186 31.71 -1.80 49.17
C PRO A 186 32.54 -1.24 48.01
N LYS A 187 33.87 -1.35 48.08
CA LYS A 187 34.82 -0.81 47.08
C LYS A 187 35.15 -1.76 45.92
N GLU A 188 34.66 -3.00 45.96
CA GLU A 188 34.96 -4.04 44.95
C GLU A 188 33.71 -4.52 44.20
N VAL A 189 32.52 -3.96 44.48
CA VAL A 189 31.25 -4.45 43.92
C VAL A 189 31.13 -4.16 42.42
N PHE A 190 31.62 -3.01 41.96
CA PHE A 190 31.60 -2.62 40.56
C PHE A 190 32.88 -1.88 40.17
N SER A 191 33.31 -2.09 38.93
CA SER A 191 34.49 -1.44 38.35
C SER A 191 34.16 -0.10 37.68
N ASP A 192 32.98 0.00 37.06
CA ASP A 192 32.39 1.24 36.57
C ASP A 192 30.85 1.21 36.69
N PHE A 193 30.17 2.32 36.36
CA PHE A 193 28.71 2.34 36.38
C PHE A 193 28.06 1.39 35.35
N LYS A 194 28.76 1.02 34.27
CA LYS A 194 28.22 0.16 33.21
C LYS A 194 28.14 -1.30 33.68
N ASP A 195 29.14 -1.74 34.43
CA ASP A 195 29.22 -3.00 35.17
C ASP A 195 28.09 -3.07 36.22
N LEU A 196 27.98 -2.05 37.09
CA LEU A 196 26.90 -1.97 38.09
C LEU A 196 25.50 -2.07 37.47
N ILE A 197 25.24 -1.33 36.39
CA ILE A 197 23.95 -1.37 35.68
C ILE A 197 23.70 -2.77 35.07
N GLY A 198 24.74 -3.41 34.54
CA GLY A 198 24.65 -4.77 34.00
C GLY A 198 24.30 -5.80 35.08
N GLN A 199 24.96 -5.72 36.25
CA GLN A 199 24.67 -6.59 37.40
C GLN A 199 23.23 -6.40 37.91
N ILE A 200 22.78 -5.14 38.06
CA ILE A 200 21.41 -4.79 38.43
C ILE A 200 20.41 -5.41 37.44
N LEU A 201 20.57 -5.15 36.14
CA LEU A 201 19.65 -5.64 35.12
C LEU A 201 19.62 -7.17 35.07
N MET A 202 20.78 -7.83 35.15
CA MET A 202 20.85 -9.29 35.12
C MET A 202 20.18 -9.92 36.35
N GLU A 203 20.42 -9.39 37.56
CA GLU A 203 19.72 -9.89 38.77
C GLU A 203 18.21 -9.70 38.65
N VAL A 204 17.75 -8.50 38.26
CA VAL A 204 16.31 -8.18 38.11
C VAL A 204 15.63 -9.07 37.07
N LEU A 205 16.23 -9.26 35.90
CA LEU A 205 15.66 -10.08 34.84
C LEU A 205 15.62 -11.56 35.23
N MET A 206 16.68 -12.08 35.86
CA MET A 206 16.73 -13.47 36.32
C MET A 206 15.75 -13.76 37.47
N MET A 207 15.33 -12.77 38.26
CA MET A 207 14.23 -12.97 39.23
C MET A 207 12.93 -13.43 38.54
N SER A 208 12.63 -12.91 37.35
CA SER A 208 11.43 -13.32 36.58
C SER A 208 11.54 -14.71 35.97
N THR A 209 12.76 -15.23 35.72
CA THR A 209 12.93 -16.64 35.30
C THR A 209 12.70 -17.58 36.47
N GLN A 210 13.14 -17.19 37.67
CA GLN A 210 13.14 -17.99 38.90
C GLN A 210 11.78 -18.05 39.61
N SER A 211 10.95 -17.00 39.56
CA SER A 211 9.59 -17.06 40.08
C SER A 211 8.73 -18.02 39.24
N ARG A 212 7.96 -18.90 39.88
CA ARG A 212 7.09 -19.86 39.17
C ARG A 212 5.70 -19.30 38.85
N ASP A 213 5.10 -18.56 39.78
CA ASP A 213 3.67 -18.21 39.72
C ASP A 213 3.36 -16.71 39.90
N GLU A 214 4.32 -15.88 40.30
CA GLU A 214 4.14 -14.42 40.49
C GLU A 214 5.10 -13.60 39.61
N ASN A 215 4.54 -12.57 38.96
CA ASN A 215 5.29 -11.56 38.19
C ASN A 215 5.96 -10.57 39.18
N PRO A 216 7.30 -10.53 39.26
CA PRO A 216 8.02 -9.70 40.25
C PRO A 216 7.94 -8.19 39.95
N PHE A 217 7.43 -7.80 38.79
CA PHE A 217 7.29 -6.41 38.35
C PHE A 217 5.85 -5.88 38.52
N ALA A 218 4.88 -6.73 38.87
CA ALA A 218 3.47 -6.37 38.91
C ALA A 218 3.15 -5.19 39.86
N SER A 219 3.85 -5.07 41.00
CA SER A 219 3.73 -3.94 41.93
C SER A 219 4.27 -2.64 41.33
N LEU A 220 5.33 -2.69 40.51
CA LEU A 220 5.90 -1.51 39.86
C LEU A 220 4.93 -0.92 38.83
N THR A 221 4.29 -1.79 38.03
CA THR A 221 3.32 -1.38 37.00
C THR A 221 2.02 -0.80 37.56
N ALA A 222 1.76 -0.90 38.88
CA ALA A 222 0.55 -0.34 39.49
C ALA A 222 0.62 1.19 39.74
N THR A 223 1.79 1.80 39.60
CA THR A 223 2.04 3.24 39.82
C THR A 223 2.31 4.03 38.54
N SER A 224 2.41 3.35 37.38
CA SER A 224 2.35 3.88 36.02
C SER A 224 1.00 3.51 35.37
N GLN A 225 0.55 4.21 34.32
CA GLN A 225 -0.55 3.68 33.51
C GLN A 225 -0.05 2.41 32.80
N PRO A 226 -0.62 1.22 33.03
CA PRO A 226 0.03 -0.01 32.57
C PRO A 226 -0.18 -0.21 31.07
N ILE A 227 0.92 -0.39 30.33
CA ILE A 227 0.95 -0.71 28.90
C ILE A 227 0.07 -1.94 28.55
N ALA A 228 -0.06 -2.89 29.48
CA ALA A 228 -0.86 -4.11 29.32
C ALA A 228 -2.32 -4.00 29.82
N ALA A 229 -2.72 -2.93 30.52
CA ALA A 229 -4.07 -2.83 31.11
C ALA A 229 -5.16 -2.48 30.09
N THR A 230 -4.79 -1.86 28.96
CA THR A 230 -5.70 -1.56 27.85
C THR A 230 -6.18 -2.81 27.10
N ALA A 231 -5.48 -3.95 27.22
CA ALA A 231 -5.79 -5.20 26.53
C ALA A 231 -6.79 -6.11 27.28
N ARG A 232 -7.46 -5.62 28.34
CA ARG A 232 -8.46 -6.39 29.11
C ARG A 232 -9.89 -6.01 28.74
N SER A 233 -10.33 -6.40 27.55
CA SER A 233 -11.74 -6.52 27.19
C SER A 233 -12.07 -8.01 26.94
N PRO A 234 -13.22 -8.55 27.41
CA PRO A 234 -13.63 -9.91 27.10
C PRO A 234 -14.71 -9.92 26.02
N ASP A 235 -14.33 -9.85 24.74
CA ASP A 235 -14.95 -10.65 23.66
C ASP A 235 -14.25 -10.47 22.30
N ARG A 236 -14.14 -11.57 21.52
CA ARG A 236 -13.51 -11.67 20.18
C ARG A 236 -12.01 -11.28 20.10
N SER A 237 -11.15 -12.16 20.62
CA SER A 237 -9.72 -12.15 20.28
C SER A 237 -9.45 -12.66 18.85
N LEU A 238 -8.51 -12.01 18.16
CA LEU A 238 -7.82 -12.57 17.00
C LEU A 238 -6.36 -12.84 17.38
N ILE A 239 -6.06 -14.11 17.66
CA ILE A 239 -4.68 -14.58 17.75
C ILE A 239 -4.16 -14.70 16.33
N LEU A 240 -3.00 -14.10 16.05
CA LEU A 240 -2.22 -14.34 14.83
C LEU A 240 -1.91 -15.84 14.77
N ASN A 241 -2.66 -16.62 14.00
CA ASN A 241 -2.60 -18.07 14.07
C ASN A 241 -1.72 -18.64 12.97
N THR A 242 -0.70 -19.43 13.33
CA THR A 242 0.21 -20.04 12.35
C THR A 242 -0.48 -21.21 11.64
N GLY A 243 -0.66 -21.09 10.33
CA GLY A 243 -1.22 -22.15 9.48
C GLY A 243 -0.23 -23.29 9.26
N SER A 244 -0.05 -24.16 10.25
CA SER A 244 0.77 -25.38 10.14
C SER A 244 -0.07 -26.65 10.36
N ASN A 245 -0.52 -27.25 9.26
CA ASN A 245 -0.80 -28.70 9.20
C ASN A 245 -0.76 -29.19 7.74
N PRO A 246 -0.10 -30.32 7.43
CA PRO A 246 0.01 -30.84 6.07
C PRO A 246 -1.21 -31.68 5.68
N GLY A 247 -1.66 -31.52 4.43
CA GLY A 247 -2.52 -32.50 3.75
C GLY A 247 -4.03 -32.38 3.98
N THR A 248 -4.70 -31.56 3.18
CA THR A 248 -5.94 -31.93 2.44
C THR A 248 -6.35 -30.78 1.51
N SER A 249 -6.65 -31.09 0.24
CA SER A 249 -7.01 -30.08 -0.75
C SER A 249 -8.46 -29.59 -0.58
N PRO A 250 -8.73 -28.28 -0.50
CA PRO A 250 -10.10 -27.78 -0.57
C PRO A 250 -10.55 -27.65 -2.04
N MET A 251 -11.45 -28.54 -2.49
CA MET A 251 -12.18 -28.32 -3.73
C MET A 251 -13.20 -27.19 -3.58
N PHE A 252 -13.36 -26.38 -4.62
CA PHE A 252 -14.41 -25.37 -4.72
C PHE A 252 -15.77 -26.01 -5.09
N CYS A 253 -16.78 -25.81 -4.24
CA CYS A 253 -18.22 -25.93 -4.55
C CYS A 253 -18.92 -24.73 -3.87
N ASN A 254 -19.40 -23.70 -4.57
CA ASN A 254 -20.60 -23.60 -5.40
C ASN A 254 -21.95 -23.70 -4.62
N VAL A 255 -22.64 -22.56 -4.52
CA VAL A 255 -24.07 -22.29 -4.27
C VAL A 255 -24.90 -23.33 -3.47
N GLY A 256 -25.39 -22.96 -2.27
CA GLY A 256 -26.59 -23.59 -1.70
C GLY A 256 -26.96 -23.29 -0.24
N SER A 257 -28.22 -22.88 -0.05
CA SER A 257 -29.03 -22.96 1.20
C SER A 257 -28.83 -21.96 2.34
N PHE A 258 -29.89 -21.83 3.15
CA PHE A 258 -30.12 -20.83 4.19
C PHE A 258 -30.14 -21.45 5.60
N GLY A 259 -29.79 -20.66 6.62
CA GLY A 259 -30.10 -20.90 8.03
C GLY A 259 -30.60 -19.61 8.67
N SER A 260 -31.62 -19.68 9.52
CA SER A 260 -32.39 -18.52 10.01
C SER A 260 -32.43 -18.47 11.54
N SER A 261 -32.02 -17.34 12.12
CA SER A 261 -32.46 -16.82 13.44
C SER A 261 -31.76 -15.48 13.72
N SER A 262 -32.20 -14.61 14.63
CA SER A 262 -33.57 -14.21 15.04
C SER A 262 -33.46 -12.79 15.61
N LEU A 263 -34.52 -11.99 15.53
CA LEU A 263 -34.53 -10.59 16.00
C LEU A 263 -34.69 -10.49 17.52
N SER A 264 -33.92 -9.59 18.14
CA SER A 264 -34.21 -9.01 19.47
C SER A 264 -33.97 -7.50 19.42
N SER A 265 -35.02 -6.71 19.61
CA SER A 265 -34.99 -5.24 19.60
C SER A 265 -34.98 -4.67 21.02
N LEU A 266 -34.20 -3.62 21.27
CA LEU A 266 -34.39 -2.69 22.40
C LEU A 266 -33.96 -1.27 21.98
N GLY A 267 -34.63 -0.26 22.53
CA GLY A 267 -34.63 1.12 22.02
C GLY A 267 -33.48 2.03 22.50
N PRO A 268 -33.48 3.31 22.07
CA PRO A 268 -32.32 4.19 22.20
C PRO A 268 -32.21 4.86 23.59
N GLY A 269 -31.03 4.76 24.20
CA GLY A 269 -30.64 5.54 25.37
C GLY A 269 -29.69 6.67 24.99
N SER A 270 -30.06 7.91 25.30
CA SER A 270 -29.19 9.09 25.12
C SER A 270 -28.04 9.06 26.13
N GLY A 271 -26.80 9.06 25.65
CA GLY A 271 -25.60 9.18 26.48
C GLY A 271 -24.42 9.70 25.66
N SER A 272 -24.03 10.95 25.91
CA SER A 272 -22.80 11.52 25.36
C SER A 272 -21.59 10.82 25.98
N SER A 273 -20.82 10.08 25.20
CA SER A 273 -19.52 9.54 25.60
C SER A 273 -18.42 9.99 24.65
N SER A 274 -17.27 10.34 25.21
CA SER A 274 -16.07 10.71 24.48
C SER A 274 -15.53 9.52 23.71
N VAL A 275 -15.29 9.70 22.40
CA VAL A 275 -14.61 8.70 21.56
C VAL A 275 -13.14 8.64 21.96
N CYS A 276 -12.81 7.69 22.82
CA CYS A 276 -11.47 7.14 22.94
C CYS A 276 -11.46 5.81 22.20
N ASP A 277 -10.97 5.81 20.95
CA ASP A 277 -10.83 4.58 20.16
C ASP A 277 -9.83 3.63 20.83
N SER A 278 -10.34 2.52 21.38
CA SER A 278 -9.53 1.47 22.00
C SER A 278 -8.83 0.64 20.93
N CYS A 279 -7.59 1.04 20.60
CA CYS A 279 -6.69 0.35 19.67
C CYS A 279 -6.32 -1.10 20.09
N SER A 280 -6.62 -1.49 21.33
CA SER A 280 -6.08 -2.69 21.99
C SER A 280 -6.75 -4.02 21.62
N ASP A 281 -7.98 -4.01 21.10
CA ASP A 281 -8.76 -5.25 20.91
C ASP A 281 -8.24 -6.17 19.78
N HIS A 282 -7.42 -5.65 18.85
CA HIS A 282 -6.97 -6.40 17.66
C HIS A 282 -5.49 -6.82 17.68
N PHE A 283 -4.67 -6.25 18.57
CA PHE A 283 -3.23 -6.55 18.67
C PHE A 283 -2.84 -6.78 20.14
N THR A 284 -3.16 -7.95 20.65
CA THR A 284 -2.90 -8.30 22.05
C THR A 284 -1.42 -8.60 22.29
N ILE A 285 -0.91 -8.17 23.44
CA ILE A 285 0.44 -8.50 23.90
C ILE A 285 0.39 -9.88 24.57
N GLU A 286 1.26 -10.81 24.17
CA GLU A 286 1.34 -12.13 24.77
C GLU A 286 1.89 -12.05 26.21
N ASN A 287 1.16 -12.61 27.18
CA ASN A 287 1.63 -12.71 28.57
C ASN A 287 2.63 -13.86 28.72
N CYS A 288 3.91 -13.61 28.43
CA CYS A 288 5.03 -14.51 28.70
C CYS A 288 6.15 -13.80 29.49
N LYS A 289 7.09 -14.56 30.08
CA LYS A 289 8.17 -14.01 30.91
C LYS A 289 9.02 -12.97 30.17
N GLU A 290 9.27 -13.20 28.89
CA GLU A 290 10.01 -12.25 28.04
C GLU A 290 9.25 -10.94 27.83
N THR A 291 7.93 -10.96 27.75
CA THR A 291 7.09 -9.74 27.73
C THR A 291 7.19 -8.99 29.05
N GLU A 292 7.21 -9.69 30.20
CA GLU A 292 7.36 -9.07 31.52
C GLU A 292 8.73 -8.37 31.66
N MET A 293 9.80 -9.06 31.26
CA MET A 293 11.15 -8.49 31.15
C MET A 293 11.18 -7.28 30.22
N LEU A 294 10.57 -7.38 29.04
CA LEU A 294 10.57 -6.33 28.01
C LEU A 294 9.80 -5.09 28.48
N ASN A 295 8.65 -5.26 29.14
CA ASN A 295 7.90 -4.17 29.79
C ASN A 295 8.78 -3.41 30.79
N TYR A 296 9.46 -4.13 31.68
CA TYR A 296 10.35 -3.50 32.67
C TYR A 296 11.49 -2.72 32.03
N LEU A 297 12.13 -3.27 30.98
CA LEU A 297 13.22 -2.61 30.25
C LEU A 297 12.74 -1.38 29.46
N ILE A 298 11.56 -1.47 28.83
CA ILE A 298 10.89 -0.35 28.14
C ILE A 298 10.58 0.78 29.13
N GLU A 299 9.99 0.46 30.29
CA GLU A 299 9.71 1.47 31.32
C GLU A 299 11.00 2.10 31.86
N CYS A 300 12.07 1.32 32.08
CA CYS A 300 13.35 1.86 32.53
C CYS A 300 13.92 2.84 31.50
N PHE A 301 13.84 2.52 30.21
CA PHE A 301 14.27 3.42 29.13
C PHE A 301 13.46 4.72 29.09
N ASP A 302 12.13 4.65 29.23
CA ASP A 302 11.28 5.85 29.29
C ASP A 302 11.54 6.69 30.54
N ARG A 303 11.77 6.06 31.70
CA ARG A 303 12.12 6.73 32.96
C ARG A 303 13.36 7.62 32.81
N VAL A 304 14.35 7.24 31.99
CA VAL A 304 15.50 8.12 31.65
C VAL A 304 15.01 9.43 31.00
N GLY A 305 14.17 9.34 29.96
CA GLY A 305 13.64 10.51 29.25
C GLY A 305 12.61 11.32 30.06
N ILE A 306 11.97 10.73 31.06
CA ILE A 306 11.16 11.46 32.05
C ILE A 306 12.06 12.28 32.99
N GLU A 307 13.18 11.70 33.46
CA GLU A 307 14.06 12.35 34.42
C GLU A 307 14.88 13.50 33.79
N GLU A 308 15.34 13.33 32.56
CA GLU A 308 15.96 14.41 31.76
C GLU A 308 15.04 15.63 31.60
N ARG A 309 13.74 15.40 31.37
CA ARG A 309 12.74 16.47 31.29
C ARG A 309 12.46 17.14 32.64
N LYS A 310 12.57 16.40 33.75
CA LYS A 310 12.38 16.93 35.11
C LYS A 310 13.58 17.76 35.60
N ALA A 311 14.79 17.35 35.27
CA ALA A 311 16.02 17.94 35.81
C ALA A 311 17.09 18.21 34.73
N PRO A 312 16.80 19.01 33.68
CA PRO A 312 17.68 19.16 32.52
C PRO A 312 19.06 19.72 32.90
N LYS A 313 19.14 20.70 33.81
CA LYS A 313 20.42 21.29 34.25
C LYS A 313 21.35 20.28 34.94
N MET A 314 20.81 19.29 35.64
CA MET A 314 21.60 18.20 36.23
C MET A 314 21.95 17.13 35.20
N CYS A 315 21.00 16.75 34.35
CA CYS A 315 21.22 15.71 33.34
C CYS A 315 22.18 16.14 32.22
N SER A 316 22.33 17.45 32.00
CA SER A 316 23.35 18.03 31.11
C SER A 316 24.78 18.01 31.68
N GLN A 317 25.00 17.66 32.96
CA GLN A 317 26.36 17.46 33.45
C GLN A 317 27.01 16.24 32.78
N PRO A 318 28.29 16.28 32.37
CA PRO A 318 28.91 15.20 31.59
C PRO A 318 28.82 13.81 32.25
N THR A 319 29.05 13.73 33.56
CA THR A 319 29.00 12.48 34.34
C THR A 319 27.60 11.88 34.36
N VAL A 320 26.57 12.69 34.61
CA VAL A 320 25.17 12.27 34.64
C VAL A 320 24.67 11.93 33.23
N SER A 321 25.04 12.74 32.23
CA SER A 321 24.69 12.48 30.83
C SER A 321 25.27 11.14 30.33
N GLN A 322 26.54 10.87 30.65
CA GLN A 322 27.18 9.59 30.33
C GLN A 322 26.53 8.42 31.08
N LEU A 323 26.15 8.60 32.35
CA LEU A 323 25.40 7.60 33.12
C LEU A 323 24.04 7.28 32.49
N LEU A 324 23.25 8.30 32.13
CA LEU A 324 21.93 8.13 31.49
C LEU A 324 22.06 7.46 30.10
N SER A 325 23.13 7.78 29.36
CA SER A 325 23.49 7.09 28.11
C SER A 325 23.83 5.62 28.34
N ASN A 326 24.64 5.31 29.36
CA ASN A 326 24.97 3.93 29.75
C ASN A 326 23.72 3.14 30.16
N ILE A 327 22.79 3.77 30.92
CA ILE A 327 21.50 3.15 31.28
C ILE A 327 20.71 2.79 30.01
N ARG A 328 20.54 3.72 29.06
CA ARG A 328 19.84 3.43 27.79
C ARG A 328 20.50 2.30 27.01
N SER A 329 21.81 2.37 26.81
CA SER A 329 22.58 1.34 26.08
C SER A 329 22.46 -0.03 26.74
N GLN A 330 22.50 -0.09 28.08
CA GLN A 330 22.32 -1.35 28.82
C GLN A 330 20.88 -1.87 28.76
N CYS A 331 19.86 -1.03 28.90
CA CYS A 331 18.46 -1.43 28.72
C CYS A 331 18.23 -2.03 27.32
N ILE A 332 18.79 -1.42 26.27
CA ILE A 332 18.70 -1.89 24.89
C ILE A 332 19.48 -3.20 24.67
N SER A 333 20.68 -3.31 25.24
CA SER A 333 21.50 -4.54 25.16
C SER A 333 20.80 -5.72 25.83
N HIS A 334 20.20 -5.51 27.01
CA HIS A 334 19.41 -6.54 27.68
C HIS A 334 18.08 -6.82 26.95
N ALA A 335 17.45 -5.82 26.35
CA ALA A 335 16.26 -6.04 25.51
C ALA A 335 16.59 -6.92 24.29
N ALA A 336 17.76 -6.74 23.66
CA ALA A 336 18.23 -7.63 22.60
C ALA A 336 18.37 -9.08 23.11
N LEU A 337 19.02 -9.31 24.27
CA LEU A 337 19.13 -10.65 24.87
C LEU A 337 17.76 -11.31 25.16
N VAL A 338 16.78 -10.53 25.62
CA VAL A 338 15.40 -11.01 25.84
C VAL A 338 14.73 -11.38 24.51
N LEU A 339 14.88 -10.55 23.48
CA LEU A 339 14.26 -10.77 22.16
C LEU A 339 14.86 -11.96 21.40
N GLN A 340 16.13 -12.27 21.63
CA GLN A 340 16.78 -13.50 21.17
C GLN A 340 16.35 -14.74 21.95
N GLY A 341 15.75 -14.57 23.13
CA GLY A 341 15.44 -15.66 24.07
C GLY A 341 16.66 -16.19 24.83
N SER A 342 17.77 -15.44 24.88
CA SER A 342 19.03 -15.85 25.53
C SER A 342 18.88 -16.05 27.06
N LEU A 343 17.89 -15.40 27.67
CA LEU A 343 17.56 -15.55 29.10
C LEU A 343 16.47 -16.61 29.37
N THR A 344 15.81 -17.15 28.34
CA THR A 344 14.71 -18.11 28.46
C THR A 344 14.93 -19.34 27.57
N GLN A 345 14.50 -19.27 26.31
CA GLN A 345 14.74 -20.29 25.28
C GLN A 345 15.03 -19.59 23.94
N PRO A 346 16.07 -19.99 23.19
CA PRO A 346 16.44 -19.34 21.93
C PRO A 346 15.27 -19.26 20.94
N ARG A 347 14.97 -18.03 20.50
CA ARG A 347 13.84 -17.76 19.59
C ARG A 347 14.21 -17.97 18.14
N SER A 348 13.30 -18.59 17.39
CA SER A 348 13.45 -18.89 15.96
C SER A 348 12.88 -17.78 15.07
N LEU A 349 13.40 -17.67 13.85
CA LEU A 349 12.93 -16.70 12.84
C LEU A 349 11.47 -16.88 12.40
N GLN A 350 10.82 -17.98 12.78
CA GLN A 350 9.42 -18.30 12.45
C GLN A 350 8.45 -17.98 13.59
N GLN A 351 8.95 -17.70 14.80
CA GLN A 351 8.13 -17.25 15.92
C GLN A 351 7.72 -15.79 15.72
N GLN A 352 6.60 -15.40 16.33
CA GLN A 352 6.11 -14.03 16.29
C GLN A 352 7.03 -13.12 17.10
N SER A 353 7.25 -11.92 16.58
CA SER A 353 8.01 -10.90 17.30
C SER A 353 7.21 -10.35 18.47
N LEU A 354 7.81 -10.37 19.66
CA LEU A 354 7.26 -9.71 20.85
C LEU A 354 7.11 -8.19 20.67
N LEU A 355 7.91 -7.55 19.81
CA LEU A 355 7.88 -6.10 19.61
C LEU A 355 6.74 -5.62 18.71
N VAL A 356 6.20 -6.46 17.82
CA VAL A 356 5.18 -6.03 16.85
C VAL A 356 3.91 -5.50 17.54
N PRO A 357 3.34 -6.17 18.57
CA PRO A 357 2.24 -5.60 19.37
C PRO A 357 2.56 -4.22 19.97
N TYR A 358 3.77 -4.01 20.48
CA TYR A 358 4.18 -2.70 21.04
C TYR A 358 4.30 -1.61 19.97
N MET A 359 4.82 -1.96 18.78
CA MET A 359 4.91 -1.03 17.65
C MET A 359 3.50 -0.62 17.17
N LEU A 360 2.60 -1.60 17.01
CA LEU A 360 1.24 -1.35 16.51
C LEU A 360 0.41 -0.54 17.50
N CYS A 361 0.48 -0.85 18.80
CA CYS A 361 -0.18 -0.09 19.87
C CYS A 361 0.56 1.21 20.25
N ARG A 362 1.70 1.54 19.61
CA ARG A 362 2.55 2.71 19.91
C ARG A 362 3.02 2.83 21.36
N ASN A 363 3.30 1.70 21.99
CA ASN A 363 3.75 1.60 23.38
C ASN A 363 5.28 1.67 23.54
N LEU A 364 6.02 2.04 22.47
CA LEU A 364 7.48 2.14 22.50
C LEU A 364 7.94 3.59 22.74
N PRO A 365 8.88 3.83 23.68
CA PRO A 365 9.44 5.15 23.92
C PRO A 365 10.19 5.70 22.71
N PHE A 366 10.19 7.02 22.56
CA PHE A 366 10.90 7.68 21.47
C PHE A 366 12.39 7.30 21.45
N GLY A 367 12.88 6.89 20.28
CA GLY A 367 14.27 6.47 20.08
C GLY A 367 14.60 5.04 20.48
N PHE A 368 13.72 4.29 21.16
CA PHE A 368 13.98 2.91 21.60
C PHE A 368 14.36 2.00 20.43
N ILE A 369 13.54 1.96 19.37
CA ILE A 369 13.83 1.16 18.17
C ILE A 369 15.08 1.66 17.44
N GLN A 370 15.32 2.98 17.38
CA GLN A 370 16.51 3.54 16.73
C GLN A 370 17.81 3.09 17.43
N GLU A 371 17.81 3.04 18.76
CA GLU A 371 18.94 2.57 19.55
C GLU A 371 19.09 1.04 19.48
N LEU A 372 17.98 0.30 19.40
CA LEU A 372 17.99 -1.15 19.18
C LEU A 372 18.61 -1.51 17.83
N VAL A 373 18.22 -0.85 16.74
CA VAL A 373 18.85 -1.03 15.42
C VAL A 373 20.34 -0.64 15.50
N ARG A 374 20.69 0.50 16.10
CA ARG A 374 22.09 0.96 16.24
C ARG A 374 22.97 -0.05 16.97
N THR A 375 22.46 -0.62 18.05
CA THR A 375 23.19 -1.58 18.90
C THR A 375 23.35 -2.92 18.22
N THR A 376 22.28 -3.46 17.62
CA THR A 376 22.26 -4.82 17.06
C THR A 376 22.88 -4.90 15.67
N TYR A 377 22.86 -3.83 14.86
CA TYR A 377 23.40 -3.84 13.49
C TYR A 377 24.91 -4.15 13.40
N GLN A 378 25.65 -4.10 14.52
CA GLN A 378 27.06 -4.52 14.58
C GLN A 378 27.23 -6.04 14.46
N ASP A 379 26.20 -6.82 14.78
CA ASP A 379 26.17 -8.27 14.66
C ASP A 379 25.01 -8.66 13.72
N GLU A 380 25.37 -9.08 12.51
CA GLU A 380 24.41 -9.34 11.43
C GLU A 380 23.39 -10.45 11.78
N GLU A 381 23.81 -11.46 12.55
CA GLU A 381 22.94 -12.58 12.91
C GLU A 381 21.98 -12.21 14.04
N VAL A 382 22.44 -11.45 15.05
CA VAL A 382 21.57 -10.87 16.08
C VAL A 382 20.55 -9.92 15.45
N PHE A 383 21.00 -9.07 14.53
CA PHE A 383 20.14 -8.13 13.81
C PHE A 383 19.06 -8.86 13.00
N LYS A 384 19.42 -9.88 12.22
CA LYS A 384 18.44 -10.73 11.51
C LYS A 384 17.49 -11.43 12.45
N GLN A 385 17.98 -12.01 13.56
CA GLN A 385 17.18 -12.75 14.53
C GLN A 385 16.06 -11.89 15.13
N ILE A 386 16.33 -10.62 15.41
CA ILE A 386 15.36 -9.69 15.99
C ILE A 386 14.45 -9.07 14.92
N PHE A 387 15.01 -8.58 13.81
CA PHE A 387 14.27 -7.72 12.88
C PHE A 387 13.54 -8.48 11.75
N ILE A 388 13.95 -9.70 11.37
CA ILE A 388 13.18 -10.48 10.39
C ILE A 388 11.78 -10.84 10.94
N PRO A 389 11.61 -11.34 12.19
CA PRO A 389 10.29 -11.55 12.78
C PRO A 389 9.45 -10.28 12.90
N ILE A 390 10.07 -9.12 13.15
CA ILE A 390 9.36 -7.82 13.17
C ILE A 390 8.79 -7.52 11.78
N LEU A 391 9.63 -7.54 10.75
CA LEU A 391 9.23 -7.25 9.37
C LEU A 391 8.13 -8.21 8.91
N GLN A 392 8.26 -9.52 9.21
CA GLN A 392 7.23 -10.52 8.90
C GLN A 392 5.92 -10.26 9.66
N GLY A 393 5.98 -9.96 10.96
CA GLY A 393 4.78 -9.65 11.76
C GLY A 393 4.02 -8.42 11.25
N LEU A 394 4.73 -7.35 10.87
CA LEU A 394 4.12 -6.17 10.23
C LEU A 394 3.44 -6.51 8.90
N ALA A 395 4.04 -7.39 8.09
CA ALA A 395 3.46 -7.82 6.83
C ALA A 395 2.24 -8.76 7.02
N ILE A 396 2.18 -9.55 8.10
CA ILE A 396 0.99 -10.33 8.44
C ILE A 396 -0.13 -9.40 8.93
N ALA A 397 0.16 -8.49 9.87
CA ALA A 397 -0.80 -7.50 10.34
C ALA A 397 -1.41 -6.69 9.18
N SER A 398 -0.57 -6.23 8.24
CA SER A 398 -1.04 -5.52 7.04
C SER A 398 -1.93 -6.35 6.11
N LYS A 399 -1.84 -7.69 6.11
CA LYS A 399 -2.74 -8.58 5.33
C LYS A 399 -4.09 -8.81 5.99
N GLU A 400 -4.19 -8.64 7.31
CA GLU A 400 -5.43 -8.80 8.08
C GLU A 400 -6.24 -7.49 8.14
N CYS A 401 -5.55 -6.35 8.08
CA CYS A 401 -6.14 -5.02 7.98
C CYS A 401 -7.03 -4.82 6.75
N SER A 402 -7.94 -3.87 6.87
CA SER A 402 -8.92 -3.46 5.85
C SER A 402 -9.19 -1.96 5.98
N LEU A 403 -9.80 -1.36 4.96
CA LEU A 403 -10.28 0.03 5.00
C LEU A 403 -11.62 0.17 5.74
N ASP A 404 -12.08 -0.90 6.40
CA ASP A 404 -13.21 -0.87 7.34
C ASP A 404 -12.87 -0.27 8.72
N SER A 405 -11.61 0.04 9.00
CA SER A 405 -11.14 0.55 10.29
C SER A 405 -9.89 1.42 10.08
N ASP A 406 -9.50 2.19 11.09
CA ASP A 406 -8.23 2.95 11.05
C ASP A 406 -6.99 2.05 11.22
N ASN A 407 -7.18 0.76 11.48
CA ASN A 407 -6.12 -0.18 11.88
C ASN A 407 -5.04 -0.40 10.81
N PHE A 408 -5.35 -0.18 9.52
CA PHE A 408 -4.36 -0.26 8.44
C PHE A 408 -3.20 0.74 8.59
N LYS A 409 -3.40 1.84 9.34
CA LYS A 409 -2.40 2.90 9.54
C LYS A 409 -1.20 2.39 10.35
N TYR A 410 -1.43 1.56 11.36
CA TYR A 410 -0.38 1.12 12.29
C TYR A 410 0.75 0.31 11.62
N PRO A 411 0.50 -0.77 10.85
CA PRO A 411 1.59 -1.53 10.23
C PRO A 411 2.32 -0.73 9.13
N LEU A 412 1.62 0.16 8.41
CA LEU A 412 2.23 1.05 7.43
C LEU A 412 3.17 2.06 8.11
N MET A 413 2.72 2.74 9.15
CA MET A 413 3.54 3.72 9.88
C MET A 413 4.72 3.07 10.59
N ALA A 414 4.54 1.89 11.18
CA ALA A 414 5.64 1.14 11.82
C ALA A 414 6.72 0.71 10.80
N LEU A 415 6.32 0.25 9.60
CA LEU A 415 7.29 -0.06 8.54
C LEU A 415 7.95 1.21 7.99
N CYS A 416 7.20 2.32 7.89
CA CYS A 416 7.73 3.62 7.46
C CYS A 416 8.82 4.11 8.43
N GLU A 417 8.52 4.13 9.74
CA GLU A 417 9.48 4.51 10.79
C GLU A 417 10.76 3.67 10.69
N LEU A 418 10.63 2.34 10.57
CA LEU A 418 11.79 1.44 10.40
C LEU A 418 12.63 1.80 9.16
N CYS A 419 11.99 2.06 8.01
CA CYS A 419 12.70 2.40 6.76
C CYS A 419 13.39 3.79 6.80
N GLU A 420 12.92 4.70 7.64
CA GLU A 420 13.53 6.04 7.83
C GLU A 420 14.80 5.99 8.70
N ILE A 421 15.03 4.91 9.45
CA ILE A 421 16.25 4.74 10.29
C ILE A 421 17.49 4.63 9.40
N LYS A 422 18.40 5.58 9.58
CA LYS A 422 19.65 5.71 8.83
C LYS A 422 20.83 6.07 9.73
N PHE A 423 22.01 5.54 9.43
CA PHE A 423 23.25 5.88 10.12
C PHE A 423 24.29 6.35 9.10
N GLY A 424 24.50 7.67 9.04
CA GLY A 424 25.30 8.28 7.98
C GLY A 424 24.67 8.07 6.60
N LYS A 425 25.24 7.14 5.82
CA LYS A 425 24.74 6.76 4.48
C LYS A 425 24.03 5.39 4.45
N THR A 426 24.12 4.59 5.51
CA THR A 426 23.52 3.24 5.53
C THR A 426 22.08 3.31 6.01
N HIS A 427 21.23 2.43 5.44
CA HIS A 427 19.84 2.25 5.83
C HIS A 427 19.60 0.77 6.21
N PRO A 428 19.99 0.34 7.43
CA PRO A 428 20.00 -1.07 7.82
C PRO A 428 18.68 -1.80 7.57
N MET A 429 17.55 -1.16 7.88
CA MET A 429 16.22 -1.72 7.69
C MET A 429 15.84 -1.87 6.23
N CYS A 430 16.20 -0.91 5.37
CA CYS A 430 15.96 -1.03 3.92
C CYS A 430 16.80 -2.17 3.32
N SER A 431 18.07 -2.29 3.71
CA SER A 431 18.96 -3.36 3.25
C SER A 431 18.46 -4.74 3.73
N LEU A 432 17.94 -4.83 4.96
CA LEU A 432 17.30 -6.06 5.46
C LEU A 432 16.01 -6.38 4.68
N VAL A 433 15.13 -5.41 4.44
CA VAL A 433 13.86 -5.59 3.71
C VAL A 433 14.09 -6.16 2.30
N VAL A 434 15.08 -5.68 1.54
CA VAL A 434 15.37 -6.21 0.19
C VAL A 434 16.08 -7.57 0.22
N SER A 435 16.74 -7.92 1.34
CA SER A 435 17.37 -9.24 1.53
C SER A 435 16.39 -10.36 1.90
N LEU A 436 15.13 -10.02 2.23
CA LEU A 436 14.12 -11.01 2.62
C LEU A 436 13.88 -12.03 1.49
N PRO A 437 13.75 -13.33 1.78
CA PRO A 437 13.51 -14.37 0.75
C PRO A 437 12.27 -14.13 -0.12
N LEU A 438 11.30 -13.37 0.40
CA LEU A 438 10.06 -12.99 -0.27
C LEU A 438 10.06 -11.52 -0.72
N TRP A 439 11.21 -10.85 -0.84
CA TRP A 439 11.28 -9.53 -1.48
C TRP A 439 10.73 -9.58 -2.92
N LEU A 440 11.32 -10.45 -3.74
CA LEU A 440 10.90 -10.71 -5.12
C LEU A 440 10.76 -12.22 -5.34
N PRO A 441 9.57 -12.81 -5.05
CA PRO A 441 9.37 -14.24 -5.16
C PRO A 441 9.40 -14.70 -6.61
N LYS A 442 10.04 -15.85 -6.87
CA LYS A 442 9.99 -16.51 -8.18
C LYS A 442 8.58 -17.01 -8.47
N SER A 443 8.08 -16.80 -9.69
CA SER A 443 6.76 -17.30 -10.11
C SER A 443 6.72 -18.83 -10.06
N LEU A 444 5.63 -19.38 -9.54
CA LEU A 444 5.38 -20.80 -9.37
C LEU A 444 4.37 -21.32 -10.41
N SER A 445 3.57 -20.43 -11.01
CA SER A 445 2.59 -20.77 -12.04
C SER A 445 2.46 -19.68 -13.12
N THR A 446 1.51 -19.87 -14.04
CA THR A 446 1.15 -18.89 -15.08
C THR A 446 0.50 -17.62 -14.53
N GLY A 447 0.15 -17.59 -13.23
CA GLY A 447 -0.48 -16.47 -12.53
C GLY A 447 0.51 -15.56 -11.79
N ALA A 448 1.66 -15.29 -12.42
CA ALA A 448 2.78 -14.57 -11.83
C ALA A 448 2.41 -13.23 -11.16
N GLY A 449 1.50 -12.43 -11.73
CA GLY A 449 1.08 -11.16 -11.12
C GLY A 449 0.33 -11.38 -9.80
N ARG A 450 -0.60 -12.36 -9.77
CA ARG A 450 -1.35 -12.69 -8.55
C ARG A 450 -0.46 -13.28 -7.45
N GLU A 451 0.53 -14.08 -7.86
CA GLU A 451 1.55 -14.63 -6.96
C GLU A 451 2.43 -13.53 -6.38
N LEU A 452 2.97 -12.63 -7.22
CA LEU A 452 3.78 -11.50 -6.79
C LEU A 452 3.02 -10.63 -5.78
N GLN A 453 1.76 -10.28 -6.04
CA GLN A 453 0.94 -9.53 -5.09
C GLN A 453 0.82 -10.24 -3.72
N ARG A 454 0.55 -11.56 -3.72
CA ARG A 454 0.23 -12.29 -2.47
C ARG A 454 1.46 -12.68 -1.65
N LEU A 455 2.53 -13.05 -2.35
CA LEU A 455 3.72 -13.64 -1.75
C LEU A 455 4.81 -12.61 -1.46
N SER A 456 4.92 -11.53 -2.25
CA SER A 456 5.98 -10.55 -2.03
C SER A 456 5.78 -9.75 -0.75
N TYR A 457 6.89 -9.29 -0.17
CA TYR A 457 6.90 -8.52 1.07
C TYR A 457 6.09 -7.22 0.96
N LEU A 458 6.42 -6.38 -0.03
CA LEU A 458 5.66 -5.16 -0.31
C LEU A 458 4.24 -5.44 -0.81
N GLY A 459 4.01 -6.62 -1.42
CA GLY A 459 2.68 -7.09 -1.82
C GLY A 459 1.64 -7.09 -0.70
N ALA A 460 2.07 -7.36 0.54
CA ALA A 460 1.23 -7.26 1.74
C ALA A 460 0.61 -5.86 1.92
N PHE A 461 1.45 -4.83 1.81
CA PHE A 461 1.09 -3.45 2.12
C PHE A 461 0.36 -2.77 0.94
N PHE A 462 0.79 -3.03 -0.30
CA PHE A 462 0.14 -2.48 -1.49
C PHE A 462 -1.26 -3.07 -1.75
N SER A 463 -1.61 -4.23 -1.15
CA SER A 463 -2.89 -4.92 -1.40
C SER A 463 -4.13 -4.28 -0.78
N LEU A 464 -3.98 -3.26 0.08
CA LEU A 464 -5.10 -2.57 0.73
C LEU A 464 -6.05 -1.93 -0.30
N SER A 465 -7.36 -2.25 -0.26
CA SER A 465 -8.28 -1.93 -1.36
C SER A 465 -9.69 -1.56 -0.91
N VAL A 466 -10.34 -0.68 -1.68
CA VAL A 466 -11.78 -0.36 -1.56
C VAL A 466 -12.65 -1.20 -2.50
N PHE A 467 -12.05 -1.94 -3.44
CA PHE A 467 -12.81 -2.66 -4.46
C PHE A 467 -13.45 -3.91 -3.86
N ALA A 468 -14.76 -4.07 -4.11
CA ALA A 468 -15.57 -5.19 -3.64
C ALA A 468 -15.09 -6.59 -4.09
N GLU A 469 -14.20 -6.66 -5.07
CA GLU A 469 -13.58 -7.91 -5.53
C GLU A 469 -12.28 -8.26 -4.81
N ASP A 470 -11.70 -7.28 -4.09
CA ASP A 470 -10.48 -7.41 -3.32
C ASP A 470 -10.81 -7.58 -1.83
N ASP A 471 -11.74 -6.77 -1.31
CA ASP A 471 -12.17 -6.77 0.09
C ASP A 471 -13.70 -6.61 0.22
N ASN A 472 -14.35 -7.63 0.81
CA ASN A 472 -15.78 -7.60 1.09
C ASN A 472 -16.13 -6.80 2.37
N LYS A 473 -15.20 -6.65 3.34
CA LYS A 473 -15.46 -5.96 4.61
C LYS A 473 -15.89 -4.50 4.39
N VAL A 474 -15.23 -3.81 3.45
CA VAL A 474 -15.59 -2.46 3.00
C VAL A 474 -17.03 -2.41 2.47
N VAL A 475 -17.45 -3.42 1.70
CA VAL A 475 -18.83 -3.51 1.17
C VAL A 475 -19.84 -3.67 2.31
N GLU A 476 -19.51 -4.51 3.30
CA GLU A 476 -20.36 -4.83 4.43
C GLU A 476 -20.49 -3.66 5.42
N LYS A 477 -19.41 -2.96 5.72
CA LYS A 477 -19.46 -1.77 6.59
C LYS A 477 -20.16 -0.59 5.94
N TYR A 478 -19.81 -0.24 4.70
CA TYR A 478 -20.18 1.04 4.11
C TYR A 478 -21.39 0.99 3.16
N PHE A 479 -21.69 -0.16 2.54
CA PHE A 479 -22.70 -0.27 1.48
C PHE A 479 -23.78 -1.34 1.72
N SER A 480 -23.83 -1.94 2.90
CA SER A 480 -24.82 -2.98 3.26
C SER A 480 -26.23 -2.46 3.55
N GLY A 481 -26.37 -1.18 3.91
CA GLY A 481 -27.61 -0.59 4.43
C GLY A 481 -28.82 -0.60 3.48
N PRO A 482 -30.04 -0.33 3.98
CA PRO A 482 -31.29 -0.52 3.23
C PRO A 482 -31.48 0.41 2.03
N ALA A 483 -30.90 1.61 2.07
CA ALA A 483 -30.95 2.62 1.00
C ALA A 483 -29.58 3.27 0.82
N ILE A 484 -28.94 3.00 -0.31
CA ILE A 484 -27.73 3.70 -0.77
C ILE A 484 -28.21 5.03 -1.39
N THR A 485 -28.33 6.08 -0.57
CA THR A 485 -28.65 7.43 -1.04
C THR A 485 -27.43 8.05 -1.73
N LEU A 486 -27.65 8.93 -2.71
CA LEU A 486 -26.56 9.56 -3.45
C LEU A 486 -25.60 10.33 -2.52
N GLU A 487 -26.14 11.07 -1.56
CA GLU A 487 -25.37 11.88 -0.62
C GLU A 487 -24.53 11.02 0.34
N ASN A 488 -25.13 9.97 0.94
CA ASN A 488 -24.38 9.06 1.80
C ASN A 488 -23.27 8.36 1.02
N THR A 489 -23.53 7.96 -0.23
CA THR A 489 -22.51 7.39 -1.12
C THR A 489 -21.35 8.34 -1.34
N ARG A 490 -21.63 9.64 -1.54
CA ARG A 490 -20.62 10.68 -1.73
C ARG A 490 -19.73 10.85 -0.49
N VAL A 491 -20.32 11.03 0.69
CA VAL A 491 -19.58 11.20 1.96
C VAL A 491 -18.72 9.98 2.28
N VAL A 492 -19.28 8.77 2.13
CA VAL A 492 -18.55 7.51 2.27
C VAL A 492 -17.39 7.42 1.27
N SER A 493 -17.60 7.81 0.02
CA SER A 493 -16.56 7.76 -1.02
C SER A 493 -15.42 8.72 -0.68
N GLN A 494 -15.71 9.94 -0.21
CA GLN A 494 -14.70 10.91 0.23
C GLN A 494 -13.89 10.40 1.43
N SER A 495 -14.53 9.74 2.40
CA SER A 495 -13.85 9.10 3.54
C SER A 495 -12.91 7.97 3.10
N LEU A 496 -13.38 7.08 2.23
CA LEU A 496 -12.57 6.00 1.65
C LEU A 496 -11.41 6.52 0.78
N GLN A 497 -11.64 7.60 0.03
CA GLN A 497 -10.61 8.29 -0.75
C GLN A 497 -9.53 8.90 0.14
N HIS A 498 -9.92 9.53 1.25
CA HIS A 498 -8.97 10.05 2.24
C HIS A 498 -8.12 8.93 2.88
N TYR A 499 -8.73 7.80 3.25
CA TYR A 499 -8.00 6.65 3.78
C TYR A 499 -7.05 6.03 2.75
N LEU A 500 -7.46 5.92 1.48
CA LEU A 500 -6.58 5.48 0.38
C LEU A 500 -5.39 6.43 0.21
N GLU A 501 -5.63 7.74 0.19
CA GLU A 501 -4.56 8.75 0.04
C GLU A 501 -3.56 8.66 1.20
N LEU A 502 -4.01 8.52 2.45
CA LEU A 502 -3.14 8.29 3.61
C LEU A 502 -2.30 7.01 3.48
N ALA A 503 -2.94 5.88 3.14
CA ALA A 503 -2.23 4.61 2.99
C ALA A 503 -1.16 4.69 1.87
N ARG A 504 -1.51 5.32 0.75
CA ARG A 504 -0.63 5.51 -0.40
C ARG A 504 0.53 6.46 -0.10
N GLN A 505 0.33 7.49 0.71
CA GLN A 505 1.41 8.37 1.19
C GLN A 505 2.45 7.58 2.01
N GLU A 506 2.04 6.71 2.93
CA GLU A 506 2.98 5.85 3.67
C GLU A 506 3.66 4.82 2.75
N LEU A 507 2.94 4.20 1.81
CA LEU A 507 3.52 3.31 0.79
C LEU A 507 4.59 4.01 -0.07
N PHE A 508 4.37 5.28 -0.42
CA PHE A 508 5.37 6.10 -1.11
C PHE A 508 6.60 6.34 -0.24
N LYS A 509 6.45 6.75 1.03
CA LYS A 509 7.59 6.94 1.93
C LYS A 509 8.43 5.66 2.06
N ILE A 510 7.78 4.50 2.25
CA ILE A 510 8.44 3.19 2.34
C ILE A 510 9.25 2.91 1.07
N LEU A 511 8.64 2.95 -0.12
CA LEU A 511 9.35 2.65 -1.37
C LEU A 511 10.41 3.70 -1.70
N HIS A 512 10.15 4.97 -1.41
CA HIS A 512 11.09 6.07 -1.62
C HIS A 512 12.33 5.94 -0.73
N SER A 513 12.18 5.58 0.55
CA SER A 513 13.32 5.32 1.45
C SER A 513 14.20 4.18 0.95
N ILE A 514 13.60 3.11 0.40
CA ILE A 514 14.36 2.00 -0.22
C ILE A 514 15.04 2.44 -1.54
N LEU A 515 14.47 3.38 -2.30
CA LEU A 515 15.07 3.94 -3.53
C LEU A 515 16.18 4.97 -3.26
N LEU A 516 16.12 5.69 -2.13
CA LEU A 516 17.13 6.68 -1.75
C LEU A 516 18.49 6.03 -1.48
N ASN A 517 18.53 4.90 -0.78
CA ASN A 517 19.78 4.16 -0.55
C ASN A 517 20.29 3.52 -1.86
N GLY A 518 21.56 3.77 -2.19
CA GLY A 518 22.21 3.26 -3.40
C GLY A 518 22.32 1.73 -3.44
N GLU A 519 22.49 1.08 -2.29
CA GLU A 519 22.60 -0.39 -2.17
C GLU A 519 21.28 -1.10 -2.52
N THR A 520 20.15 -0.49 -2.18
CA THR A 520 18.83 -1.09 -2.30
C THR A 520 18.03 -0.61 -3.52
N ARG A 521 18.49 0.47 -4.18
CA ARG A 521 17.84 1.05 -5.36
C ARG A 521 17.66 0.06 -6.51
N GLU A 522 18.67 -0.75 -6.80
CA GLU A 522 18.60 -1.77 -7.85
C GLU A 522 17.54 -2.85 -7.54
N ALA A 523 17.43 -3.26 -6.28
CA ALA A 523 16.42 -4.22 -5.84
C ALA A 523 14.99 -3.63 -5.90
N ALA A 524 14.83 -2.34 -5.59
CA ALA A 524 13.58 -1.60 -5.73
C ALA A 524 13.16 -1.40 -7.19
N LEU A 525 14.06 -0.97 -8.07
CA LEU A 525 13.80 -0.85 -9.51
C LEU A 525 13.45 -2.21 -10.13
N SER A 526 14.13 -3.28 -9.71
CA SER A 526 13.83 -4.64 -10.16
C SER A 526 12.47 -5.14 -9.67
N TYR A 527 12.08 -4.81 -8.42
CA TYR A 527 10.73 -5.10 -7.92
C TYR A 527 9.66 -4.32 -8.71
N MET A 528 9.85 -3.02 -8.95
CA MET A 528 8.95 -2.18 -9.74
C MET A 528 8.77 -2.71 -11.17
N ALA A 529 9.86 -3.12 -11.82
CA ALA A 529 9.83 -3.74 -13.14
C ALA A 529 9.10 -5.09 -13.14
N ALA A 530 9.36 -5.95 -12.14
CA ALA A 530 8.68 -7.23 -12.03
C ALA A 530 7.16 -7.06 -11.81
N VAL A 531 6.72 -6.06 -11.05
CA VAL A 531 5.28 -5.71 -10.92
C VAL A 531 4.67 -5.40 -12.28
N VAL A 532 5.36 -4.63 -13.13
CA VAL A 532 4.90 -4.32 -14.50
C VAL A 532 4.88 -5.57 -15.38
N ASN A 533 6.01 -6.25 -15.53
CA ASN A 533 6.17 -7.34 -16.52
C ASN A 533 5.27 -8.54 -16.19
N THR A 534 5.10 -8.89 -14.91
CA THR A 534 4.18 -9.97 -14.49
C THR A 534 2.70 -9.64 -14.70
N ASN A 535 2.36 -8.36 -14.94
CA ASN A 535 1.00 -7.87 -15.11
C ASN A 535 0.62 -7.47 -16.54
N MET A 536 1.48 -7.67 -17.55
CA MET A 536 1.18 -7.29 -18.95
C MET A 536 -0.17 -7.84 -19.46
N LYS A 537 -0.59 -9.02 -19.00
CA LYS A 537 -1.91 -9.61 -19.32
C LYS A 537 -3.10 -8.75 -18.87
N LYS A 538 -2.93 -7.81 -17.94
CA LYS A 538 -3.99 -6.92 -17.44
C LYS A 538 -4.52 -5.96 -18.49
N ALA A 539 -3.74 -5.68 -19.55
CA ALA A 539 -4.16 -4.92 -20.72
C ALA A 539 -5.20 -5.64 -21.61
N GLN A 540 -5.32 -6.97 -21.51
CA GLN A 540 -6.14 -7.78 -22.40
C GLN A 540 -7.63 -7.43 -22.34
N MET A 541 -8.33 -7.61 -23.47
CA MET A 541 -9.77 -7.33 -23.53
C MET A 541 -10.59 -8.23 -22.58
N GLN A 542 -10.14 -9.45 -22.31
CA GLN A 542 -10.75 -10.36 -21.34
C GLN A 542 -9.66 -10.96 -20.43
N THR A 543 -9.16 -10.15 -19.51
CA THR A 543 -8.22 -10.57 -18.46
C THR A 543 -8.83 -11.62 -17.54
N ASP A 544 -8.08 -12.66 -17.19
CA ASP A 544 -8.38 -13.55 -16.08
C ASP A 544 -7.81 -12.97 -14.77
N ASP A 545 -8.68 -12.54 -13.86
CA ASP A 545 -8.37 -11.99 -12.53
C ASP A 545 -7.52 -12.95 -11.65
N ARG A 546 -7.42 -14.24 -12.02
CA ARG A 546 -6.56 -15.22 -11.34
C ARG A 546 -5.09 -15.11 -11.73
N LEU A 547 -4.79 -14.57 -12.90
CA LEU A 547 -3.43 -14.53 -13.45
C LEU A 547 -2.68 -13.24 -13.12
N VAL A 548 -3.41 -12.17 -12.84
CA VAL A 548 -2.89 -10.81 -12.63
C VAL A 548 -3.08 -10.32 -11.19
N SER A 549 -2.33 -9.29 -10.83
CA SER A 549 -2.59 -8.49 -9.63
C SER A 549 -3.94 -7.79 -9.71
N THR A 550 -4.49 -7.51 -8.53
CA THR A 550 -5.84 -6.96 -8.35
C THR A 550 -5.90 -5.45 -8.64
N ASP A 551 -7.10 -4.91 -8.88
CA ASP A 551 -7.26 -3.50 -9.26
C ASP A 551 -6.78 -2.54 -8.15
N GLY A 552 -7.10 -2.81 -6.88
CA GLY A 552 -6.61 -2.01 -5.75
C GLY A 552 -5.08 -1.94 -5.66
N PHE A 553 -4.41 -3.10 -5.72
CA PHE A 553 -2.94 -3.19 -5.71
C PHE A 553 -2.31 -2.39 -6.85
N MET A 554 -2.82 -2.59 -8.07
CA MET A 554 -2.26 -1.94 -9.27
C MET A 554 -2.48 -0.43 -9.27
N LEU A 555 -3.61 0.06 -8.72
CA LEU A 555 -3.87 1.50 -8.58
C LEU A 555 -3.05 2.14 -7.45
N ASN A 556 -2.81 1.43 -6.34
CA ASN A 556 -1.91 1.90 -5.29
C ASN A 556 -0.45 1.99 -5.79
N PHE A 557 0.01 0.97 -6.52
CA PHE A 557 1.31 0.97 -7.17
C PHE A 557 1.46 2.13 -8.17
N LEU A 558 0.46 2.33 -9.04
CA LEU A 558 0.43 3.46 -9.96
C LEU A 558 0.50 4.81 -9.23
N TRP A 559 -0.27 5.02 -8.17
CA TRP A 559 -0.23 6.26 -7.40
C TRP A 559 1.18 6.55 -6.84
N VAL A 560 1.87 5.53 -6.31
CA VAL A 560 3.25 5.69 -5.79
C VAL A 560 4.23 6.02 -6.91
N LEU A 561 4.11 5.37 -8.08
CA LEU A 561 4.92 5.68 -9.24
C LEU A 561 4.68 7.10 -9.79
N GLN A 562 3.43 7.60 -9.74
CA GLN A 562 3.11 8.99 -10.06
C GLN A 562 3.83 9.96 -9.12
N GLN A 563 3.81 9.73 -7.80
CA GLN A 563 4.54 10.56 -6.83
C GLN A 563 6.05 10.57 -7.07
N LEU A 564 6.65 9.40 -7.35
CA LEU A 564 8.07 9.30 -7.72
C LEU A 564 8.37 10.06 -9.03
N SER A 565 7.42 10.08 -9.97
CA SER A 565 7.54 10.79 -11.24
C SER A 565 7.30 12.31 -11.19
N MET A 566 6.66 12.84 -10.14
CA MET A 566 6.30 14.28 -10.07
C MET A 566 7.49 15.25 -10.17
N LYS A 567 8.70 14.81 -9.79
CA LYS A 567 9.92 15.63 -9.86
C LYS A 567 10.76 15.39 -11.12
N ILE A 568 10.32 14.49 -12.01
CA ILE A 568 11.06 14.14 -13.22
C ILE A 568 10.85 15.22 -14.26
N LYS A 569 11.92 15.90 -14.65
CA LYS A 569 11.89 16.82 -15.78
C LYS A 569 11.97 16.03 -17.08
N LEU A 570 11.13 16.37 -18.05
CA LEU A 570 11.05 15.69 -19.35
C LEU A 570 12.38 15.68 -20.11
N GLU A 571 13.22 16.71 -19.94
CA GLU A 571 14.58 16.82 -20.51
C GLU A 571 15.56 15.73 -20.02
N THR A 572 15.26 15.08 -18.90
CA THR A 572 16.09 14.02 -18.30
C THR A 572 15.66 12.61 -18.69
N VAL A 573 14.54 12.47 -19.41
CA VAL A 573 14.00 11.18 -19.88
C VAL A 573 14.61 10.85 -21.25
N ASP A 574 15.43 9.80 -21.31
CA ASP A 574 15.97 9.28 -22.56
C ASP A 574 14.85 8.62 -23.39
N PRO A 575 14.48 9.15 -24.57
CA PRO A 575 13.41 8.59 -25.38
C PRO A 575 13.74 7.23 -26.01
N MET A 576 15.02 6.86 -26.07
CA MET A 576 15.49 5.58 -26.62
C MET A 576 15.38 4.43 -25.61
N TYR A 577 15.11 4.71 -24.33
CA TYR A 577 15.17 3.72 -23.24
C TYR A 577 14.32 2.46 -23.46
N ILE A 578 13.15 2.58 -24.11
CA ILE A 578 12.28 1.40 -24.36
C ILE A 578 12.90 0.40 -25.37
N PHE A 579 13.92 0.82 -26.12
CA PHE A 579 14.71 -0.01 -27.04
C PHE A 579 16.10 -0.36 -26.47
N HIS A 580 16.43 0.14 -25.28
CA HIS A 580 17.75 -0.03 -24.66
C HIS A 580 17.95 -1.48 -24.19
N PRO A 581 19.12 -2.12 -24.41
CA PRO A 581 19.36 -3.52 -23.99
C PRO A 581 19.22 -3.78 -22.49
N ARG A 582 19.44 -2.76 -21.65
CA ARG A 582 19.20 -2.77 -20.19
C ARG A 582 17.82 -2.24 -19.77
N CYS A 583 16.86 -2.10 -20.69
CA CYS A 583 15.48 -1.76 -20.34
C CYS A 583 14.90 -2.86 -19.45
N ARG A 584 14.29 -2.50 -18.32
CA ARG A 584 13.67 -3.48 -17.42
C ARG A 584 12.25 -3.89 -17.80
N ILE A 585 11.69 -3.31 -18.87
CA ILE A 585 10.29 -3.48 -19.25
C ILE A 585 10.20 -4.45 -20.43
N ASP A 586 9.54 -5.58 -20.21
CA ASP A 586 9.40 -6.62 -21.23
C ASP A 586 8.24 -6.27 -22.18
N LEU A 587 8.56 -5.68 -23.35
CA LEU A 587 7.58 -5.47 -24.41
C LEU A 587 7.21 -6.81 -25.09
N PRO A 588 5.91 -7.11 -25.30
CA PRO A 588 5.48 -8.27 -26.06
C PRO A 588 6.01 -8.24 -27.50
N THR A 589 6.36 -9.41 -28.04
CA THR A 589 6.86 -9.56 -29.42
C THR A 589 5.78 -9.38 -30.48
N ASP A 590 4.51 -9.40 -30.07
CA ASP A 590 3.32 -9.12 -30.88
C ASP A 590 2.73 -7.71 -30.64
N GLU A 591 3.37 -6.89 -29.80
CA GLU A 591 2.90 -5.54 -29.47
C GLU A 591 2.91 -4.62 -30.70
N THR A 592 1.76 -4.02 -31.01
CA THR A 592 1.60 -3.19 -32.22
C THR A 592 2.34 -1.86 -32.10
N ARG A 593 2.71 -1.30 -33.25
CA ARG A 593 3.64 -0.16 -33.36
C ARG A 593 2.98 0.99 -34.10
N VAL A 594 3.33 2.22 -33.73
CA VAL A 594 2.70 3.45 -34.27
C VAL A 594 2.77 3.52 -35.81
N LYS A 595 3.92 3.18 -36.41
CA LYS A 595 4.11 3.23 -37.88
C LYS A 595 5.24 2.32 -38.40
N ALA A 596 5.40 1.13 -37.84
CA ALA A 596 6.42 0.15 -38.26
C ALA A 596 5.86 -1.28 -38.26
N THR A 597 6.41 -2.17 -39.08
CA THR A 597 6.17 -3.63 -38.95
C THR A 597 7.07 -4.23 -37.88
N MET A 598 6.75 -5.44 -37.40
CA MET A 598 7.62 -6.15 -36.45
C MET A 598 8.95 -6.57 -37.10
N GLU A 599 8.96 -6.79 -38.42
CA GLU A 599 10.19 -7.02 -39.19
C GLU A 599 11.08 -5.77 -39.20
N ASP A 600 10.51 -4.58 -39.48
CA ASP A 600 11.24 -3.29 -39.46
C ASP A 600 11.84 -3.02 -38.08
N VAL A 601 11.04 -3.20 -37.01
CA VAL A 601 11.49 -2.99 -35.63
C VAL A 601 12.58 -3.99 -35.23
N THR A 602 12.46 -5.26 -35.62
CA THR A 602 13.49 -6.27 -35.33
C THR A 602 14.80 -5.96 -36.06
N ALA A 603 14.72 -5.58 -37.34
CA ALA A 603 15.89 -5.18 -38.12
C ALA A 603 16.57 -3.93 -37.54
N TRP A 604 15.79 -2.94 -37.09
CA TRP A 604 16.29 -1.71 -36.48
C TRP A 604 16.88 -1.93 -35.08
N ILE A 605 16.26 -2.75 -34.23
CA ILE A 605 16.85 -3.13 -32.94
C ILE A 605 18.17 -3.89 -33.17
N ALA A 606 18.23 -4.79 -34.17
CA ALA A 606 19.48 -5.45 -34.53
C ALA A 606 20.56 -4.49 -35.07
N GLU A 607 20.17 -3.37 -35.70
CA GLU A 607 21.06 -2.27 -36.09
C GLU A 607 21.62 -1.54 -34.86
N LEU A 608 20.75 -1.14 -33.93
CA LEU A 608 21.12 -0.50 -32.65
C LEU A 608 21.98 -1.41 -31.74
N CYS A 609 21.80 -2.73 -31.80
CA CYS A 609 22.65 -3.67 -31.05
C CYS A 609 24.06 -3.81 -31.65
N ARG A 610 24.28 -3.44 -32.91
CA ARG A 610 25.62 -3.44 -33.55
C ARG A 610 26.37 -2.14 -33.29
N ASP A 611 25.66 -1.02 -33.23
CA ASP A 611 26.21 0.29 -32.85
C ASP A 611 25.45 0.84 -31.62
N PRO A 612 25.98 0.64 -30.40
CA PRO A 612 25.38 1.15 -29.18
C PRO A 612 25.66 2.64 -28.93
N SER A 613 26.27 3.38 -29.87
CA SER A 613 26.53 4.82 -29.73
C SER A 613 25.30 5.72 -29.46
N PRO A 614 24.05 5.41 -29.88
CA PRO A 614 22.90 6.27 -29.57
C PRO A 614 22.29 6.00 -28.18
N PHE A 615 22.77 4.99 -27.45
CA PHE A 615 22.25 4.64 -26.13
C PHE A 615 22.99 5.37 -25.01
N SER A 616 22.24 6.00 -24.09
CA SER A 616 22.79 6.49 -22.82
C SER A 616 22.53 5.47 -21.71
N ASP A 617 23.42 5.41 -20.72
CA ASP A 617 23.21 4.58 -19.54
C ASP A 617 21.89 4.98 -18.84
N PRO A 618 20.92 4.05 -18.65
CA PRO A 618 19.65 4.36 -18.04
C PRO A 618 19.83 4.94 -16.64
N LYS A 619 19.15 6.07 -16.42
CA LYS A 619 19.12 6.79 -15.14
C LYS A 619 17.75 6.61 -14.51
N PHE A 620 17.70 6.66 -13.18
CA PHE A 620 16.46 6.58 -12.41
C PHE A 620 15.28 7.42 -12.96
N PRO A 621 15.45 8.70 -13.39
CA PRO A 621 14.33 9.46 -13.95
C PRO A 621 13.76 8.86 -15.24
N THR A 622 14.60 8.30 -16.11
CA THR A 622 14.15 7.60 -17.31
C THR A 622 13.43 6.31 -16.94
N GLU A 623 14.06 5.45 -16.13
CA GLU A 623 13.49 4.16 -15.72
C GLU A 623 12.14 4.34 -15.01
N CYS A 624 12.07 5.27 -14.06
CA CYS A 624 10.87 5.58 -13.29
C CYS A 624 9.75 6.15 -14.18
N PHE A 625 10.07 7.04 -15.13
CA PHE A 625 9.06 7.58 -16.06
C PHE A 625 8.42 6.47 -16.90
N PHE A 626 9.22 5.59 -17.52
CA PHE A 626 8.69 4.51 -18.34
C PHE A 626 7.98 3.43 -17.52
N LEU A 627 8.46 3.11 -16.31
CA LEU A 627 7.73 2.23 -15.38
C LEU A 627 6.36 2.82 -14.99
N THR A 628 6.29 4.14 -14.80
CA THR A 628 5.04 4.86 -14.51
C THR A 628 4.08 4.84 -15.70
N LEU A 629 4.59 5.00 -16.94
CA LEU A 629 3.80 4.89 -18.17
C LEU A 629 3.22 3.47 -18.37
N HIS A 630 4.00 2.43 -18.10
CA HIS A 630 3.48 1.06 -18.19
C HIS A 630 2.53 0.72 -17.03
N ALA A 631 2.79 1.21 -15.81
CA ALA A 631 1.80 1.11 -14.73
C ALA A 631 0.50 1.87 -15.06
N HIS A 632 0.57 2.97 -15.80
CA HIS A 632 -0.62 3.65 -16.34
C HIS A 632 -1.43 2.73 -17.24
N HIS A 633 -0.79 2.16 -18.26
CA HIS A 633 -1.40 1.22 -19.20
C HIS A 633 -2.04 0.01 -18.50
N LEU A 634 -1.34 -0.57 -17.51
CA LEU A 634 -1.79 -1.78 -16.83
C LEU A 634 -2.79 -1.52 -15.69
N SER A 635 -2.80 -0.34 -15.06
CA SER A 635 -3.63 -0.06 -13.89
C SER A 635 -4.90 0.72 -14.21
N ILE A 636 -4.78 1.96 -14.72
CA ILE A 636 -5.92 2.88 -14.81
C ILE A 636 -6.90 2.47 -15.90
N LEU A 637 -6.41 2.11 -17.10
CA LEU A 637 -7.30 1.80 -18.22
C LEU A 637 -8.07 0.49 -18.09
N PRO A 638 -7.48 -0.64 -17.64
CA PRO A 638 -8.25 -1.84 -17.34
C PRO A 638 -9.33 -1.59 -16.27
N SER A 639 -9.04 -0.73 -15.29
CA SER A 639 -10.03 -0.31 -14.26
C SER A 639 -11.17 0.51 -14.87
N CYS A 640 -10.86 1.50 -15.73
CA CYS A 640 -11.86 2.27 -16.49
C CYS A 640 -12.72 1.36 -17.39
N ARG A 641 -12.11 0.40 -18.09
CA ARG A 641 -12.79 -0.60 -18.94
C ARG A 641 -13.71 -1.49 -18.10
N ARG A 642 -13.26 -1.98 -16.94
CA ARG A 642 -14.06 -2.78 -15.97
C ARG A 642 -15.24 -1.99 -15.43
N TYR A 643 -15.03 -0.72 -15.08
CA TYR A 643 -16.07 0.19 -14.61
C TYR A 643 -17.16 0.45 -15.66
N ILE A 644 -16.78 0.76 -16.91
CA ILE A 644 -17.74 0.94 -18.01
C ILE A 644 -18.56 -0.34 -18.26
N ARG A 645 -17.93 -1.52 -18.22
CA ARG A 645 -18.64 -2.81 -18.35
C ARG A 645 -19.64 -3.03 -17.22
N ARG A 646 -19.26 -2.72 -15.97
CA ARG A 646 -20.12 -2.78 -14.78
C ARG A 646 -21.35 -1.89 -14.94
N LEU A 647 -21.20 -0.67 -15.44
CA LEU A 647 -22.32 0.24 -15.71
C LEU A 647 -23.28 -0.29 -16.79
N ARG A 648 -22.77 -0.94 -17.85
CA ARG A 648 -23.64 -1.59 -18.86
C ARG A 648 -24.42 -2.76 -18.26
N ALA A 649 -23.74 -3.65 -17.54
CA ALA A 649 -24.36 -4.79 -16.87
C ALA A 649 -25.44 -4.36 -15.86
N ILE A 650 -25.23 -3.26 -15.12
CA ILE A 650 -26.25 -2.67 -14.23
C ILE A 650 -27.48 -2.21 -15.02
N ARG A 651 -27.30 -1.50 -16.14
CA ARG A 651 -28.41 -1.01 -16.98
C ARG A 651 -29.20 -2.16 -17.60
N GLU A 652 -28.51 -3.15 -18.16
CA GLU A 652 -29.09 -4.35 -18.78
C GLU A 652 -29.87 -5.18 -17.76
N LEU A 653 -29.28 -5.47 -16.60
CA LEU A 653 -29.94 -6.24 -15.54
C LEU A 653 -31.11 -5.48 -14.91
N ASN A 654 -31.00 -4.15 -14.74
CA ASN A 654 -32.10 -3.34 -14.24
C ASN A 654 -33.29 -3.32 -15.22
N ARG A 655 -33.01 -3.22 -16.54
CA ARG A 655 -34.03 -3.39 -17.58
C ARG A 655 -34.69 -4.76 -17.49
N THR A 656 -33.93 -5.85 -17.37
CA THR A 656 -34.49 -7.21 -17.21
C THR A 656 -35.37 -7.32 -15.96
N VAL A 657 -34.98 -6.70 -14.83
CA VAL A 657 -35.80 -6.67 -13.61
C VAL A 657 -37.12 -5.92 -13.86
N GLU A 658 -37.09 -4.81 -14.60
CA GLU A 658 -38.27 -4.00 -14.87
C GLU A 658 -39.22 -4.67 -15.89
N ASP A 659 -38.67 -5.21 -16.98
CA ASP A 659 -39.41 -5.99 -17.98
C ASP A 659 -40.11 -7.21 -17.32
N LEU A 660 -39.49 -7.86 -16.33
CA LEU A 660 -40.10 -8.97 -15.60
C LEU A 660 -41.24 -8.54 -14.65
N LYS A 661 -41.12 -7.39 -13.97
CA LYS A 661 -42.21 -6.83 -13.14
C LYS A 661 -43.39 -6.39 -14.00
N ASN A 662 -43.14 -5.67 -15.09
CA ASN A 662 -44.20 -5.08 -15.92
C ASN A 662 -45.04 -6.17 -16.60
N ASN A 663 -44.45 -7.32 -16.89
CA ASN A 663 -45.15 -8.50 -17.39
C ASN A 663 -45.66 -9.45 -16.30
N GLU A 664 -45.62 -9.08 -15.00
CA GLU A 664 -46.02 -9.96 -13.88
C GLU A 664 -47.43 -10.53 -14.03
N SER A 665 -48.37 -9.72 -14.52
CA SER A 665 -49.75 -10.15 -14.82
C SER A 665 -49.85 -11.33 -15.81
N GLN A 666 -48.89 -11.45 -16.74
CA GLN A 666 -48.90 -12.48 -17.79
C GLN A 666 -48.33 -13.81 -17.32
N TRP A 667 -47.47 -13.81 -16.29
CA TRP A 667 -46.75 -15.02 -15.86
C TRP A 667 -47.02 -15.44 -14.41
N LYS A 668 -47.61 -14.59 -13.55
CA LYS A 668 -47.83 -14.89 -12.12
C LYS A 668 -48.66 -16.15 -11.85
N ASP A 669 -49.56 -16.49 -12.78
CA ASP A 669 -50.49 -17.63 -12.74
C ASP A 669 -50.08 -18.77 -13.70
N SER A 670 -48.95 -18.63 -14.39
CA SER A 670 -48.39 -19.65 -15.28
C SER A 670 -47.75 -20.81 -14.49
N PRO A 671 -47.69 -22.05 -15.04
CA PRO A 671 -46.85 -23.12 -14.49
C PRO A 671 -45.37 -22.72 -14.29
N LEU A 672 -44.88 -21.70 -15.01
CA LEU A 672 -43.52 -21.16 -14.86
C LEU A 672 -43.39 -20.05 -13.81
N ALA A 673 -44.47 -19.67 -13.11
CA ALA A 673 -44.50 -18.54 -12.19
C ALA A 673 -43.43 -18.62 -11.09
N THR A 674 -43.20 -19.81 -10.51
CA THR A 674 -42.16 -20.00 -9.49
C THR A 674 -40.76 -19.75 -10.05
N ARG A 675 -40.46 -20.21 -11.28
CA ARG A 675 -39.20 -19.94 -11.98
C ARG A 675 -39.02 -18.45 -12.25
N HIS A 676 -40.07 -17.73 -12.64
CA HIS A 676 -40.00 -16.28 -12.86
C HIS A 676 -39.85 -15.49 -11.54
N ARG A 677 -40.54 -15.88 -10.47
CA ARG A 677 -40.33 -15.30 -9.12
C ARG A 677 -38.90 -15.50 -8.63
N GLU A 678 -38.34 -16.69 -8.81
CA GLU A 678 -36.94 -16.96 -8.51
C GLU A 678 -35.97 -16.16 -9.37
N MET A 679 -36.20 -16.10 -10.68
CA MET A 679 -35.36 -15.32 -11.61
C MET A 679 -35.38 -13.84 -11.23
N LEU A 680 -36.55 -13.27 -10.95
CA LEU A 680 -36.70 -11.89 -10.47
C LEU A 680 -35.97 -11.67 -9.14
N LYS A 681 -36.04 -12.62 -8.19
CA LYS A 681 -35.28 -12.58 -6.93
C LYS A 681 -33.77 -12.60 -7.18
N ARG A 682 -33.27 -13.51 -8.03
CA ARG A 682 -31.85 -13.63 -8.40
C ARG A 682 -31.35 -12.35 -9.09
N CYS A 683 -32.07 -11.82 -10.07
CA CYS A 683 -31.74 -10.58 -10.77
C CYS A 683 -31.73 -9.36 -9.83
N LYS A 684 -32.73 -9.22 -8.94
CA LYS A 684 -32.74 -8.17 -7.91
C LYS A 684 -31.53 -8.26 -6.96
N THR A 685 -31.15 -9.46 -6.53
CA THR A 685 -29.96 -9.67 -5.66
C THR A 685 -28.65 -9.36 -6.39
N GLN A 686 -28.50 -9.82 -7.64
CA GLN A 686 -27.32 -9.50 -8.46
C GLN A 686 -27.22 -8.01 -8.75
N LEU A 687 -28.34 -7.32 -9.04
CA LEU A 687 -28.37 -5.88 -9.25
C LEU A 687 -27.91 -5.13 -7.98
N LYS A 688 -28.44 -5.50 -6.80
CA LYS A 688 -27.96 -4.94 -5.52
C LYS A 688 -26.46 -5.15 -5.32
N LYS A 689 -25.94 -6.35 -5.62
CA LYS A 689 -24.48 -6.61 -5.56
C LYS A 689 -23.71 -5.70 -6.52
N LEU A 690 -24.10 -5.63 -7.79
CA LEU A 690 -23.42 -4.79 -8.79
C LEU A 690 -23.45 -3.30 -8.44
N VAL A 691 -24.56 -2.78 -7.90
CA VAL A 691 -24.67 -1.39 -7.43
C VAL A 691 -23.70 -1.11 -6.27
N ARG A 692 -23.59 -2.02 -5.29
CA ARG A 692 -22.60 -1.92 -4.21
C ARG A 692 -21.17 -1.96 -4.74
N CYS A 693 -20.85 -2.90 -5.62
CA CYS A 693 -19.56 -2.97 -6.28
C CYS A 693 -19.26 -1.69 -7.09
N LYS A 694 -20.27 -1.07 -7.69
CA LYS A 694 -20.13 0.21 -8.41
C LYS A 694 -19.78 1.35 -7.46
N ALA A 695 -20.42 1.45 -6.29
CA ALA A 695 -20.10 2.44 -5.27
C ALA A 695 -18.65 2.31 -4.74
N CYS A 696 -18.19 1.08 -4.46
CA CYS A 696 -16.80 0.79 -4.16
C CYS A 696 -15.82 1.27 -5.26
N ALA A 697 -16.18 1.02 -6.53
CA ALA A 697 -15.36 1.45 -7.65
C ALA A 697 -15.38 2.97 -7.87
N ASP A 698 -16.50 3.65 -7.57
CA ASP A 698 -16.54 5.12 -7.58
C ASP A 698 -15.50 5.69 -6.60
N ALA A 699 -15.49 5.21 -5.36
CA ALA A 699 -14.53 5.64 -4.34
C ALA A 699 -13.06 5.42 -4.79
N GLY A 700 -12.74 4.24 -5.35
CA GLY A 700 -11.37 3.90 -5.72
C GLY A 700 -10.85 4.48 -7.04
N LEU A 701 -11.74 4.77 -8.00
CA LEU A 701 -11.38 5.17 -9.37
C LEU A 701 -11.70 6.63 -9.69
N LEU A 702 -12.74 7.20 -9.08
CA LEU A 702 -13.28 8.54 -9.37
C LEU A 702 -12.85 9.59 -8.34
N ASP A 703 -11.65 9.44 -7.76
CA ASP A 703 -11.00 10.53 -7.02
C ASP A 703 -10.46 11.58 -8.00
N GLU A 704 -10.91 12.82 -7.84
CA GLU A 704 -10.50 13.97 -8.65
C GLU A 704 -8.99 14.22 -8.58
N ASN A 705 -8.35 14.03 -7.42
CA ASN A 705 -6.92 14.29 -7.26
C ASN A 705 -6.08 13.22 -7.96
N PHE A 706 -6.45 11.95 -7.82
CA PHE A 706 -5.84 10.84 -8.56
C PHE A 706 -6.04 10.98 -10.07
N LEU A 707 -7.25 11.27 -10.54
CA LEU A 707 -7.50 11.46 -11.97
C LEU A 707 -6.78 12.69 -12.54
N ARG A 708 -6.64 13.78 -11.77
CA ARG A 708 -5.82 14.95 -12.16
C ARG A 708 -4.34 14.58 -12.27
N ARG A 709 -3.79 13.79 -11.32
CA ARG A 709 -2.41 13.27 -11.42
C ARG A 709 -2.22 12.40 -12.66
N CYS A 710 -3.18 11.52 -12.97
CA CYS A 710 -3.19 10.74 -14.19
C CYS A 710 -3.17 11.62 -15.46
N LEU A 711 -4.00 12.66 -15.48
CA LEU A 711 -4.13 13.59 -16.60
C LEU A 711 -2.85 14.39 -16.84
N ASN A 712 -2.23 14.88 -15.76
CA ASN A 712 -0.95 15.59 -15.80
C ASN A 712 0.18 14.68 -16.33
N PHE A 713 0.23 13.41 -15.90
CA PHE A 713 1.22 12.45 -16.39
C PHE A 713 1.04 12.16 -17.88
N TYR A 714 -0.20 11.92 -18.36
CA TYR A 714 -0.45 11.78 -19.80
C TYR A 714 -0.12 13.06 -20.59
N GLY A 715 -0.24 14.25 -19.99
CA GLY A 715 0.30 15.50 -20.53
C GLY A 715 1.80 15.40 -20.82
N MET A 716 2.59 14.93 -19.85
CA MET A 716 4.04 14.70 -20.03
C MET A 716 4.33 13.64 -21.11
N VAL A 717 3.50 12.61 -21.23
CA VAL A 717 3.62 11.58 -22.29
C VAL A 717 3.40 12.20 -23.67
N ILE A 718 2.38 13.04 -23.85
CA ILE A 718 2.14 13.77 -25.11
C ILE A 718 3.36 14.64 -25.45
N GLN A 719 3.90 15.39 -24.48
CA GLN A 719 5.09 16.22 -24.68
C GLN A 719 6.33 15.38 -25.06
N LEU A 720 6.51 14.19 -24.47
CA LEU A 720 7.58 13.26 -24.85
C LEU A 720 7.40 12.82 -26.31
N MET A 721 6.20 12.37 -26.68
CA MET A 721 5.92 11.90 -28.03
C MET A 721 6.09 13.00 -29.09
N LEU A 722 5.70 14.24 -28.79
CA LEU A 722 5.94 15.39 -29.68
C LEU A 722 7.43 15.71 -29.83
N ARG A 723 8.23 15.62 -28.75
CA ARG A 723 9.69 15.77 -28.80
C ARG A 723 10.39 14.65 -29.58
N ILE A 724 9.88 13.42 -29.52
CA ILE A 724 10.39 12.30 -30.34
C ILE A 724 10.05 12.51 -31.83
N LEU A 725 8.89 13.10 -32.12
CA LEU A 725 8.45 13.38 -33.48
C LEU A 725 9.20 14.54 -34.13
N ASP A 726 9.44 15.63 -33.38
CA ASP A 726 10.22 16.79 -33.81
C ASP A 726 11.07 17.34 -32.63
N PRO A 727 12.41 17.26 -32.69
CA PRO A 727 13.30 17.84 -31.68
C PRO A 727 13.14 19.34 -31.46
N ALA A 728 12.51 20.08 -32.37
CA ALA A 728 12.22 21.50 -32.21
C ALA A 728 11.11 21.80 -31.18
N TYR A 729 10.39 20.79 -30.68
CA TYR A 729 9.32 20.95 -29.68
C TYR A 729 9.79 21.75 -28.45
N PRO A 730 9.07 22.82 -28.02
CA PRO A 730 7.68 23.18 -28.40
C PRO A 730 7.52 23.96 -29.71
N ASN A 731 8.59 24.43 -30.32
CA ASN A 731 8.58 25.32 -31.51
C ASN A 731 8.46 24.54 -32.84
N ILE A 732 7.54 23.57 -32.90
CA ILE A 732 7.28 22.76 -34.10
C ILE A 732 6.80 23.64 -35.25
N LYS A 733 7.37 23.45 -36.45
CA LYS A 733 6.90 24.10 -37.68
C LYS A 733 6.01 23.15 -38.47
N LEU A 734 4.82 23.61 -38.84
CA LEU A 734 3.88 22.85 -39.67
C LEU A 734 3.94 23.33 -41.14
N PRO A 735 3.79 22.42 -42.13
CA PRO A 735 3.60 20.97 -41.99
C PRO A 735 4.87 20.23 -41.55
N LEU A 736 4.70 19.11 -40.85
CA LEU A 736 5.79 18.21 -40.48
C LEU A 736 6.46 17.58 -41.71
N THR A 737 7.71 17.11 -41.52
CA THR A 737 8.44 16.34 -42.53
C THR A 737 7.70 15.05 -42.90
N LEU A 738 7.82 14.65 -44.17
CA LEU A 738 7.17 13.42 -44.68
C LEU A 738 7.81 12.14 -44.10
N GLU A 739 9.11 12.21 -43.80
CA GLU A 739 9.86 11.18 -43.11
C GLU A 739 9.52 11.20 -41.61
N VAL A 740 9.21 10.03 -41.06
CA VAL A 740 8.85 9.85 -39.64
C VAL A 740 10.05 9.21 -38.93
N PRO A 741 10.53 9.76 -37.80
CA PRO A 741 11.65 9.18 -37.07
C PRO A 741 11.41 7.70 -36.73
N LYS A 742 12.41 6.83 -36.98
CA LYS A 742 12.33 5.39 -36.68
C LYS A 742 11.91 5.13 -35.22
N VAL A 743 12.45 5.92 -34.29
CA VAL A 743 12.11 5.89 -32.85
C VAL A 743 10.60 6.05 -32.64
N PHE A 744 9.99 7.09 -33.21
CA PHE A 744 8.55 7.36 -33.11
C PHE A 744 7.72 6.23 -33.73
N ALA A 745 8.12 5.77 -34.91
CA ALA A 745 7.42 4.72 -35.66
C ALA A 745 7.41 3.36 -34.92
N ALA A 746 8.47 3.07 -34.15
CA ALA A 746 8.66 1.83 -33.39
C ALA A 746 8.09 1.86 -31.96
N LEU A 747 7.56 2.99 -31.48
CA LEU A 747 6.88 3.07 -30.19
C LEU A 747 5.66 2.13 -30.15
N PRO A 748 5.29 1.57 -28.99
CA PRO A 748 4.03 0.85 -28.82
C PRO A 748 2.82 1.72 -29.17
N GLU A 749 1.85 1.17 -29.92
CA GLU A 749 0.63 1.88 -30.35
C GLU A 749 -0.18 2.38 -29.14
N PHE A 750 -0.17 1.61 -28.04
CA PHE A 750 -0.89 1.96 -26.81
C PHE A 750 -0.40 3.25 -26.14
N TYR A 751 0.83 3.71 -26.39
CA TYR A 751 1.30 5.02 -25.88
C TYR A 751 0.42 6.18 -26.37
N VAL A 752 -0.21 6.03 -27.55
CA VAL A 752 -1.18 6.99 -28.11
C VAL A 752 -2.62 6.61 -27.78
N GLU A 753 -2.99 5.32 -27.91
CA GLU A 753 -4.37 4.89 -27.65
C GLU A 753 -4.80 5.15 -26.20
N ASP A 754 -3.88 4.96 -25.25
CA ASP A 754 -4.14 5.10 -23.82
C ASP A 754 -4.56 6.52 -23.44
N VAL A 755 -3.85 7.51 -23.98
CA VAL A 755 -4.14 8.94 -23.81
C VAL A 755 -5.56 9.24 -24.31
N ALA A 756 -5.90 8.74 -25.51
CA ALA A 756 -7.21 8.97 -26.12
C ALA A 756 -8.36 8.25 -25.36
N GLU A 757 -8.15 7.02 -24.90
CA GLU A 757 -9.14 6.28 -24.10
C GLU A 757 -9.35 6.93 -22.73
N PHE A 758 -8.26 7.38 -22.08
CA PHE A 758 -8.34 8.07 -20.79
C PHE A 758 -9.05 9.43 -20.89
N LEU A 759 -8.73 10.23 -21.90
CA LEU A 759 -9.43 11.49 -22.16
C LEU A 759 -10.92 11.26 -22.45
N PHE A 760 -11.26 10.24 -23.24
CA PHE A 760 -12.67 9.88 -23.48
C PHE A 760 -13.40 9.47 -22.19
N PHE A 761 -12.72 8.77 -21.28
CA PHE A 761 -13.25 8.45 -19.96
C PHE A 761 -13.50 9.72 -19.13
N ILE A 762 -12.50 10.60 -18.99
CA ILE A 762 -12.64 11.85 -18.22
C ILE A 762 -13.76 12.74 -18.79
N VAL A 763 -13.84 12.95 -20.11
CA VAL A 763 -14.91 13.77 -20.72
C VAL A 763 -16.31 13.26 -20.34
N HIS A 764 -16.49 11.94 -20.20
CA HIS A 764 -17.80 11.35 -19.85
C HIS A 764 -18.18 11.44 -18.38
N TYR A 765 -17.20 11.58 -17.47
CA TYR A 765 -17.43 11.49 -16.01
C TYR A 765 -16.98 12.72 -15.21
N PHE A 766 -16.12 13.58 -15.76
CA PHE A 766 -15.48 14.72 -15.11
C PHE A 766 -15.27 15.91 -16.07
N VAL A 767 -16.37 16.49 -16.55
CA VAL A 767 -16.36 17.72 -17.39
C VAL A 767 -15.62 18.88 -16.70
N VAL A 768 -15.73 18.99 -15.36
CA VAL A 768 -15.12 20.08 -14.58
C VAL A 768 -13.59 19.99 -14.53
N VAL A 769 -12.99 18.79 -14.57
CA VAL A 769 -11.52 18.63 -14.47
C VAL A 769 -10.83 19.18 -15.73
N MET A 770 -11.46 19.06 -16.90
CA MET A 770 -10.92 19.63 -18.14
C MET A 770 -11.02 21.16 -18.22
N LEU A 771 -11.91 21.80 -17.45
CA LEU A 771 -12.05 23.26 -17.44
C LEU A 771 -10.96 23.97 -16.61
N PHE A 772 -10.23 23.25 -15.77
CA PHE A 772 -9.18 23.81 -14.91
C PHE A 772 -7.74 23.48 -15.33
N ASN A 773 -7.56 22.55 -16.28
CA ASN A 773 -6.27 22.28 -16.90
C ASN A 773 -6.35 22.78 -18.36
N ASN A 774 -5.87 24.00 -18.63
CA ASN A 774 -5.61 24.43 -20.00
C ASN A 774 -4.56 23.50 -20.62
N PHE A 775 -4.95 22.77 -21.65
CA PHE A 775 -4.16 21.76 -22.36
C PHE A 775 -3.37 22.35 -23.53
#